data_AF-A0A7X9JXM1-F1
#
_entry.id   AF-A0A7X9JXM1-F1
#
_cell.length_a   1.000
_cell.length_b   1.000
_cell.length_c   1.000
_cell.angle_alpha   90.00
_cell.angle_beta   90.00
_cell.angle_gamma   90.00
#
_symmetry.space_group_name_H-M   'P 1'
#
loop_
_entity.id
_entity.type
_entity.pdbx_description
1 polymer ?
#
loop_
_entity_poly.entity_id
_entity_poly.type
_entity_poly.pdbx_seq_one_letter_code
_entity_poly.pdbx_strand_id
1 'polypeptide(L)'
;GQILIEESVIGWEELELEVVRDAKGQMITVCFIENVDAMGVHTGDSYCTAPMLTISEELQKRLQKYSYDIVEAIQVIGGTNVQFAHDPQTDRVVVIEINPRTSRSSALASKATGFPIAMISSMLAAGLTLDEIPYWREGTLDKYTPSGDYVVVKFARWDFEKFAGAQDKLGTQMRAVGEVMSIGKNYKEAFQKSIRSLEKSRYGLGFAKDFNKKSLDDLMEMLAGPSSERQFIMYEALRKGATVDALHAKTYIKKWFILQMKELVELEEKILTFKGKPLPDDLLIQSKKDGFADRYLAQILGKKEEEIRKQRLVAGLAETWDAVPVSGVENAAYYYSTYNAPDTVSVSSRRKIMVLGGGPNRIGQGIEFDYCCVHAAFALRDEGYESIMVNCNPETVSTDYDTSDKLYFEPLTVEDVLSIYEKEKPEGVICQFGGQTPLNIAADLAKAGVKIIGTSPETIDLAEDRDRFREMMEKLGIPMPASGMASNLEQALKIANKIGYPLMVRPSYVLGGRGMEVVHDEEMLKRYVTAAVGVTPERPILIDKFLENAIEAEADAISDGTDAFVPAVMEHIELAGVHSGDSACVIPPISIPARHIDTINDYTKKIAVAFGVVGLMNIQYAIANDIVYILEANPRASRTVPLVSKVCNISMARVAAQIMLGKKLKDLNLKNSVLRHFGVKEAVFPFNMYQEVDPVLGPEMRSTGEVLGLADSFGLAYFKAQEATGQSLPGEGVVLITVADADKNGMLEVARAFEKIGFKIRATEGTHKIFAAKGIASEPILKMHEGRPNIVDAIKNGEIQLVINTPAGRLSKYDDSYIRKAAIKYKIPYITTTAAAVAAVKGITAFRQGHGRAKSLQSYHKEIK
;
A
#
# COMPACT_ATOMS: atom_id res chain seq x y z
N GLY A 1 20.70 -22.04 9.69
CA GLY A 1 19.31 -22.01 9.23
C GLY A 1 18.77 -23.41 9.29
N GLN A 2 17.51 -23.56 9.68
CA GLN A 2 16.78 -24.83 9.68
C GLN A 2 15.70 -24.76 8.62
N ILE A 3 15.45 -25.87 7.92
CA ILE A 3 14.29 -26.04 7.04
C ILE A 3 13.59 -27.34 7.45
N LEU A 4 12.26 -27.35 7.37
CA LEU A 4 11.44 -28.55 7.48
C LEU A 4 11.02 -28.96 6.06
N ILE A 5 11.15 -30.24 5.74
CA ILE A 5 10.74 -30.80 4.45
C ILE A 5 9.60 -31.78 4.75
N GLU A 6 8.44 -31.53 4.13
CA GLU A 6 7.19 -32.26 4.41
C GLU A 6 6.65 -32.92 3.14
N GLU A 7 5.73 -33.86 3.32
CA GLU A 7 4.96 -34.41 2.20
C GLU A 7 4.05 -33.34 1.59
N SER A 8 3.75 -33.47 0.29
CA SER A 8 2.85 -32.54 -0.38
C SER A 8 1.40 -32.80 0.02
N VAL A 9 0.73 -31.79 0.54
CA VAL A 9 -0.73 -31.76 0.77
C VAL A 9 -1.43 -30.76 -0.17
N ILE A 10 -0.84 -30.49 -1.34
CA ILE A 10 -1.42 -29.57 -2.33
C ILE A 10 -2.84 -30.01 -2.72
N GLY A 11 -3.76 -29.04 -2.75
CA GLY A 11 -5.16 -29.27 -3.11
C GLY A 11 -6.05 -29.72 -1.94
N TRP A 12 -5.50 -29.94 -0.75
CA TRP A 12 -6.28 -30.16 0.46
C TRP A 12 -6.93 -28.87 0.96
N GLU A 13 -7.94 -29.00 1.80
CA GLU A 13 -8.60 -27.86 2.44
C GLU A 13 -7.64 -27.21 3.44
N GLU A 14 -7.47 -25.88 3.38
CA GLU A 14 -6.62 -25.13 4.31
C GLU A 14 -7.50 -24.35 5.30
N LEU A 15 -7.35 -24.65 6.58
CA LEU A 15 -8.27 -24.25 7.65
C LEU A 15 -7.51 -23.60 8.80
N GLU A 16 -8.01 -22.49 9.34
CA GLU A 16 -7.37 -21.77 10.44
C GLU A 16 -8.32 -21.55 11.62
N LEU A 17 -7.78 -21.66 12.83
CA LEU A 17 -8.48 -21.33 14.06
C LEU A 17 -7.68 -20.28 14.84
N GLU A 18 -8.36 -19.22 15.26
CA GLU A 18 -7.82 -18.27 16.23
C GLU A 18 -8.27 -18.69 17.63
N VAL A 19 -7.30 -18.93 18.52
CA VAL A 19 -7.53 -19.38 19.90
C VAL A 19 -6.92 -18.38 20.87
N VAL A 20 -7.61 -18.13 21.98
CA VAL A 20 -7.11 -17.31 23.08
C VAL A 20 -7.08 -18.15 24.35
N ARG A 21 -5.95 -18.11 25.07
CA ARG A 21 -5.75 -18.81 26.35
C ARG A 21 -5.29 -17.84 27.44
N ASP A 22 -5.80 -18.00 28.66
CA ASP A 22 -5.36 -17.19 29.81
C ASP A 22 -4.47 -17.96 30.80
N ALA A 23 -4.08 -17.28 31.89
CA ALA A 23 -3.21 -17.83 32.94
C ALA A 23 -3.88 -18.91 33.81
N LYS A 24 -5.21 -19.02 33.81
CA LYS A 24 -5.96 -20.12 34.46
C LYS A 24 -6.08 -21.35 33.56
N GLY A 25 -5.60 -21.28 32.31
CA GLY A 25 -5.77 -22.32 31.31
C GLY A 25 -7.17 -22.33 30.68
N GLN A 26 -7.97 -21.27 30.87
CA GLN A 26 -9.23 -21.12 30.15
C GLN A 26 -8.92 -20.82 28.69
N MET A 27 -9.66 -21.45 27.78
CA MET A 27 -9.46 -21.33 26.34
C MET A 27 -10.77 -21.08 25.61
N ILE A 28 -10.72 -20.16 24.65
CA ILE A 28 -11.82 -19.89 23.73
C ILE A 28 -11.31 -19.92 22.29
N THR A 29 -12.15 -20.41 21.38
CA THR A 29 -11.95 -20.18 19.94
C THR A 29 -12.62 -18.88 19.59
N VAL A 30 -11.90 -17.96 18.95
CA VAL A 30 -12.40 -16.65 18.54
C VAL A 30 -13.05 -16.73 17.16
N CYS A 31 -12.40 -17.41 16.23
CA CYS A 31 -12.81 -17.46 14.82
C CYS A 31 -12.40 -18.77 14.15
N PHE A 32 -13.21 -19.21 13.20
CA PHE A 32 -12.94 -20.33 12.29
C PHE A 32 -12.85 -19.78 10.87
N ILE A 33 -11.73 -20.00 10.19
CA ILE A 33 -11.45 -19.45 8.86
C ILE A 33 -11.28 -20.60 7.87
N GLU A 34 -12.00 -20.53 6.76
CA GLU A 34 -11.87 -21.43 5.62
C GLU A 34 -11.18 -20.70 4.47
N ASN A 35 -9.99 -21.15 4.06
CA ASN A 35 -9.39 -20.67 2.82
C ASN A 35 -10.13 -21.27 1.63
N VAL A 36 -10.50 -20.43 0.67
CA VAL A 36 -11.21 -20.88 -0.53
C VAL A 36 -10.23 -21.42 -1.57
N ASP A 37 -9.06 -20.80 -1.65
CA ASP A 37 -7.92 -21.36 -2.32
C ASP A 37 -7.35 -22.51 -1.46
N ALA A 38 -7.12 -23.66 -2.08
CA ALA A 38 -6.64 -24.85 -1.38
C ALA A 38 -5.15 -24.76 -1.02
N MET A 39 -4.69 -25.69 -0.16
CA MET A 39 -3.28 -25.87 0.21
C MET A 39 -2.35 -25.80 -1.01
N GLY A 40 -1.27 -25.04 -0.87
CA GLY A 40 -0.31 -24.74 -1.94
C GLY A 40 -0.30 -23.25 -2.32
N VAL A 41 -1.31 -22.49 -1.92
CA VAL A 41 -1.30 -21.02 -1.92
C VAL A 41 -1.25 -20.55 -0.48
N HIS A 42 -0.27 -19.72 -0.12
CA HIS A 42 -0.12 -19.21 1.24
C HIS A 42 -1.40 -18.46 1.67
N THR A 43 -1.92 -18.67 2.89
CA THR A 43 -3.12 -18.02 3.46
C THR A 43 -3.21 -16.49 3.22
N GLY A 44 -2.10 -15.77 3.39
CA GLY A 44 -1.95 -14.35 3.03
C GLY A 44 -2.22 -13.98 1.56
N ASP A 45 -1.89 -14.85 0.60
CA ASP A 45 -2.26 -14.72 -0.82
C ASP A 45 -3.64 -15.32 -1.12
N SER A 46 -4.11 -16.27 -0.32
CA SER A 46 -5.44 -16.84 -0.48
C SER A 46 -6.52 -15.80 -0.17
N TYR A 47 -7.68 -15.98 -0.81
CA TYR A 47 -8.92 -15.37 -0.31
C TYR A 47 -9.64 -16.41 0.58
N CYS A 48 -10.28 -15.93 1.64
CA CYS A 48 -10.82 -16.77 2.71
C CYS A 48 -12.16 -16.26 3.23
N THR A 49 -12.87 -17.13 3.95
CA THR A 49 -14.17 -16.83 4.56
C THR A 49 -14.15 -17.07 6.06
N ALA A 50 -14.87 -16.23 6.80
CA ALA A 50 -15.19 -16.45 8.21
C ALA A 50 -16.71 -16.26 8.41
N PRO A 51 -17.42 -17.23 9.02
CA PRO A 51 -16.93 -18.52 9.50
C PRO A 51 -16.58 -19.50 8.36
N MET A 52 -16.19 -20.73 8.70
CA MET A 52 -16.12 -21.84 7.74
C MET A 52 -17.53 -22.16 7.21
N LEU A 53 -17.72 -22.13 5.90
CA LEU A 53 -19.03 -22.27 5.24
C LEU A 53 -19.32 -23.69 4.79
N THR A 54 -18.29 -24.48 4.50
CA THR A 54 -18.44 -25.80 3.87
C THR A 54 -17.83 -26.94 4.68
N ILE A 55 -17.35 -26.63 5.89
CA ILE A 55 -16.71 -27.57 6.82
C ILE A 55 -17.73 -28.07 7.82
N SER A 56 -17.81 -29.39 8.01
CA SER A 56 -18.79 -29.99 8.94
C SER A 56 -18.52 -29.59 10.39
N GLU A 57 -19.58 -29.46 11.20
CA GLU A 57 -19.43 -29.17 12.63
C GLU A 57 -18.58 -30.21 13.37
N GLU A 58 -18.65 -31.47 12.94
CA GLU A 58 -17.83 -32.56 13.50
C GLU A 58 -16.33 -32.30 13.27
N LEU A 59 -15.95 -31.92 12.05
CA LEU A 59 -14.58 -31.56 11.74
C LEU A 59 -14.17 -30.30 12.48
N GLN A 60 -15.01 -29.25 12.53
CA GLN A 60 -14.72 -28.03 13.29
C GLN A 60 -14.45 -28.32 14.78
N LYS A 61 -15.24 -29.21 15.42
CA LYS A 61 -15.02 -29.66 16.80
C LYS A 61 -13.69 -30.42 16.95
N ARG A 62 -13.32 -31.27 15.99
CA ARG A 62 -12.01 -31.95 15.97
C ARG A 62 -10.86 -30.95 15.87
N LEU A 63 -10.94 -29.97 14.96
CA LEU A 63 -9.92 -28.93 14.80
C LEU A 63 -9.79 -28.05 16.05
N GLN A 64 -10.92 -27.70 16.68
CA GLN A 64 -10.92 -26.98 17.96
C GLN A 64 -10.21 -27.78 19.04
N LYS A 65 -10.53 -29.06 19.18
CA LYS A 65 -9.86 -29.94 20.15
C LYS A 65 -8.35 -29.98 19.90
N TYR A 66 -7.92 -30.20 18.65
CA TYR A 66 -6.49 -30.23 18.31
C TYR A 66 -5.81 -28.89 18.59
N SER A 67 -6.47 -27.78 18.28
CA SER A 67 -5.95 -26.44 18.59
C SER A 67 -5.76 -26.27 20.09
N TYR A 68 -6.73 -26.67 20.92
CA TYR A 68 -6.62 -26.57 22.37
C TYR A 68 -5.51 -27.47 22.92
N ASP A 69 -5.39 -28.70 22.44
CA ASP A 69 -4.31 -29.62 22.83
C ASP A 69 -2.92 -29.00 22.51
N ILE A 70 -2.76 -28.40 21.32
CA ILE A 70 -1.51 -27.76 20.89
C ILE A 70 -1.22 -26.51 21.73
N VAL A 71 -2.22 -25.65 21.94
CA VAL A 71 -2.06 -24.40 22.69
C VAL A 71 -1.76 -24.68 24.17
N GLU A 72 -2.37 -25.71 24.76
CA GLU A 72 -2.05 -26.17 26.11
C GLU A 72 -0.63 -26.74 26.19
N ALA A 73 -0.20 -27.53 25.21
CA ALA A 73 1.15 -28.09 25.18
C ALA A 73 2.25 -27.01 25.05
N ILE A 74 1.97 -25.93 24.32
CA ILE A 74 2.89 -24.79 24.13
C ILE A 74 2.74 -23.75 25.26
N GLN A 75 1.63 -23.77 25.99
CA GLN A 75 1.31 -22.88 27.10
C GLN A 75 1.26 -21.41 26.71
N VAL A 76 0.68 -21.10 25.54
CA VAL A 76 0.50 -19.71 25.11
C VAL A 76 -0.43 -18.97 26.09
N ILE A 77 -0.12 -17.70 26.38
CA ILE A 77 -1.00 -16.76 27.09
C ILE A 77 -1.32 -15.63 26.12
N GLY A 78 -2.59 -15.41 25.84
CA GLY A 78 -3.07 -14.55 24.77
C GLY A 78 -3.52 -15.31 23.53
N GLY A 79 -3.63 -14.60 22.42
CA GLY A 79 -4.10 -15.09 21.13
C GLY A 79 -3.02 -15.77 20.31
N THR A 80 -3.42 -16.81 19.60
CA THR A 80 -2.57 -17.60 18.69
C THR A 80 -3.40 -18.19 17.55
N ASN A 81 -2.75 -18.33 16.40
CA ASN A 81 -3.32 -18.93 15.20
C ASN A 81 -2.81 -20.36 15.05
N VAL A 82 -3.70 -21.31 14.74
CA VAL A 82 -3.35 -22.70 14.42
C VAL A 82 -3.91 -23.05 13.04
N GLN A 83 -3.06 -23.61 12.18
CA GLN A 83 -3.40 -23.94 10.80
C GLN A 83 -3.42 -25.45 10.56
N PHE A 84 -4.35 -25.89 9.73
CA PHE A 84 -4.58 -27.29 9.40
C PHE A 84 -4.76 -27.48 7.90
N ALA A 85 -4.33 -28.62 7.41
CA ALA A 85 -4.76 -29.18 6.13
C ALA A 85 -5.70 -30.35 6.37
N HIS A 86 -6.80 -30.43 5.62
CA HIS A 86 -7.76 -31.53 5.69
C HIS A 86 -7.99 -32.16 4.31
N ASP A 87 -7.88 -33.49 4.24
CA ASP A 87 -8.20 -34.28 3.05
C ASP A 87 -9.67 -34.73 3.08
N PRO A 88 -10.54 -34.17 2.23
CA PRO A 88 -11.94 -34.57 2.20
C PRO A 88 -12.16 -36.01 1.71
N GLN A 89 -11.16 -36.67 1.11
CA GLN A 89 -11.30 -38.05 0.63
C GLN A 89 -11.03 -39.08 1.72
N THR A 90 -10.02 -38.82 2.56
CA THR A 90 -9.58 -39.76 3.61
C THR A 90 -9.96 -39.33 5.02
N ASP A 91 -10.54 -38.13 5.18
CA ASP A 91 -10.86 -37.50 6.47
C ASP A 91 -9.60 -37.25 7.35
N ARG A 92 -8.43 -37.26 6.72
CA ARG A 92 -7.14 -37.02 7.37
C ARG A 92 -6.96 -35.53 7.63
N VAL A 93 -6.57 -35.20 8.86
CA VAL A 93 -6.18 -33.85 9.27
C VAL A 93 -4.69 -33.83 9.56
N VAL A 94 -4.00 -32.80 9.08
CA VAL A 94 -2.59 -32.53 9.35
C VAL A 94 -2.49 -31.12 9.94
N VAL A 95 -1.70 -30.97 11.00
CA VAL A 95 -1.35 -29.65 11.56
C VAL A 95 -0.23 -29.07 10.71
N ILE A 96 -0.40 -27.85 10.22
CA ILE A 96 0.60 -27.18 9.37
C ILE A 96 1.55 -26.35 10.24
N GLU A 97 0.99 -25.40 10.99
CA GLU A 97 1.79 -24.58 11.89
C GLU A 97 0.96 -24.00 13.03
N ILE A 98 1.67 -23.49 14.04
CA ILE A 98 1.14 -22.59 15.05
C ILE A 98 1.95 -21.31 15.04
N ASN A 99 1.27 -20.18 15.12
CA ASN A 99 1.87 -18.87 15.29
C ASN A 99 1.58 -18.36 16.72
N PRO A 100 2.49 -18.54 17.70
CA PRO A 100 2.28 -18.17 19.11
C PRO A 100 2.43 -16.65 19.34
N ARG A 101 1.65 -15.88 18.57
CA ARG A 101 1.60 -14.42 18.53
C ARG A 101 0.35 -14.00 17.76
N THR A 102 0.04 -12.71 17.79
CA THR A 102 -0.87 -12.11 16.81
C THR A 102 -0.31 -12.26 15.38
N SER A 103 -1.21 -12.39 14.44
CA SER A 103 -0.98 -12.63 13.01
C SER A 103 -1.88 -11.72 12.16
N ARG A 104 -1.69 -11.71 10.84
CA ARG A 104 -2.66 -11.12 9.91
C ARG A 104 -4.05 -11.74 10.07
N SER A 105 -4.12 -13.06 10.26
CA SER A 105 -5.35 -13.80 10.50
C SER A 105 -6.01 -13.38 11.82
N SER A 106 -5.24 -13.03 12.85
CA SER A 106 -5.78 -12.50 14.10
C SER A 106 -6.37 -11.10 13.95
N ALA A 107 -5.77 -10.25 13.09
CA ALA A 107 -6.33 -8.93 12.77
C ALA A 107 -7.65 -9.10 12.00
N LEU A 108 -7.64 -9.92 10.94
CA LEU A 108 -8.84 -10.31 10.19
C LEU A 108 -9.93 -10.87 11.12
N ALA A 109 -9.61 -11.84 11.98
CA ALA A 109 -10.55 -12.44 12.92
C ALA A 109 -11.11 -11.42 13.90
N SER A 110 -10.28 -10.48 14.37
CA SER A 110 -10.74 -9.40 15.25
C SER A 110 -11.79 -8.53 14.56
N LYS A 111 -11.56 -8.19 13.29
CA LYS A 111 -12.50 -7.41 12.47
C LYS A 111 -13.66 -8.23 11.89
N ALA A 112 -13.57 -9.56 11.89
CA ALA A 112 -14.67 -10.43 11.49
C ALA A 112 -15.68 -10.65 12.63
N THR A 113 -15.21 -10.67 13.88
CA THR A 113 -15.99 -11.14 15.04
C THR A 113 -16.31 -10.05 16.05
N GLY A 114 -15.66 -8.88 15.96
CA GLY A 114 -15.70 -7.87 17.02
C GLY A 114 -14.96 -8.30 18.29
N PHE A 115 -14.12 -9.34 18.24
CA PHE A 115 -13.27 -9.72 19.38
C PHE A 115 -11.87 -9.13 19.21
N PRO A 116 -11.46 -8.12 19.99
CA PRO A 116 -10.17 -7.43 19.80
C PRO A 116 -8.99 -8.26 20.35
N ILE A 117 -8.53 -9.27 19.58
CA ILE A 117 -7.58 -10.30 20.03
C ILE A 117 -6.32 -9.68 20.64
N ALA A 118 -5.71 -8.67 20.00
CA ALA A 118 -4.46 -8.07 20.49
C ALA A 118 -4.65 -7.31 21.82
N MET A 119 -5.76 -6.59 21.98
CA MET A 119 -6.08 -5.88 23.22
C MET A 119 -6.33 -6.87 24.36
N ILE A 120 -7.16 -7.89 24.12
CA ILE A 120 -7.42 -8.94 25.11
C ILE A 120 -6.14 -9.69 25.45
N SER A 121 -5.34 -10.07 24.47
CA SER A 121 -4.05 -10.75 24.69
C SER A 121 -3.12 -9.92 25.56
N SER A 122 -3.10 -8.59 25.39
CA SER A 122 -2.30 -7.69 26.22
C SER A 122 -2.80 -7.65 27.67
N MET A 123 -4.13 -7.66 27.88
CA MET A 123 -4.73 -7.77 29.21
C MET A 123 -4.38 -9.10 29.88
N LEU A 124 -4.50 -10.22 29.15
CA LEU A 124 -4.17 -11.55 29.66
C LEU A 124 -2.67 -11.67 30.00
N ALA A 125 -1.80 -11.13 29.15
CA ALA A 125 -0.36 -11.07 29.42
C ALA A 125 -0.02 -10.20 30.64
N ALA A 126 -0.86 -9.21 30.97
CA ALA A 126 -0.74 -8.39 32.18
C ALA A 126 -1.33 -9.06 33.44
N GLY A 127 -1.94 -10.25 33.31
CA GLY A 127 -2.41 -11.07 34.42
C GLY A 127 -3.94 -11.11 34.61
N LEU A 128 -4.72 -10.45 33.74
CA LEU A 128 -6.17 -10.65 33.73
C LEU A 128 -6.52 -12.05 33.20
N THR A 129 -7.72 -12.51 33.53
CA THR A 129 -8.27 -13.78 33.03
C THR A 129 -9.58 -13.58 32.28
N LEU A 130 -9.99 -14.56 31.45
CA LEU A 130 -11.15 -14.42 30.57
C LEU A 130 -12.46 -14.21 31.36
N ASP A 131 -12.56 -14.80 32.55
CA ASP A 131 -13.65 -14.64 33.51
C ASP A 131 -13.68 -13.27 34.23
N GLU A 132 -12.76 -12.34 33.90
CA GLU A 132 -12.74 -10.97 34.43
C GLU A 132 -13.11 -9.92 33.37
N ILE A 133 -13.18 -10.31 32.09
CA ILE A 133 -13.36 -9.39 30.96
C ILE A 133 -14.79 -9.52 30.42
N PRO A 134 -15.54 -8.42 30.21
CA PRO A 134 -16.94 -8.48 29.84
C PRO A 134 -17.19 -9.05 28.45
N TYR A 135 -18.27 -9.81 28.30
CA TYR A 135 -18.78 -10.29 27.01
C TYR A 135 -20.13 -9.64 26.71
N TRP A 136 -20.26 -9.01 25.53
CA TRP A 136 -21.46 -8.24 25.15
C TRP A 136 -22.76 -9.06 25.21
N ARG A 137 -22.69 -10.38 25.02
CA ARG A 137 -23.86 -11.26 25.04
C ARG A 137 -24.24 -11.68 26.46
N GLU A 138 -23.30 -12.27 27.20
CA GLU A 138 -23.60 -12.81 28.53
C GLU A 138 -22.34 -12.95 29.40
N GLY A 139 -22.27 -12.15 30.47
CA GLY A 139 -21.24 -12.30 31.50
C GLY A 139 -19.85 -11.90 31.00
N THR A 140 -18.97 -12.89 30.92
CA THR A 140 -17.52 -12.70 30.73
C THR A 140 -16.98 -13.54 29.57
N LEU A 141 -15.77 -13.24 29.10
CA LEU A 141 -15.20 -13.83 27.89
C LEU A 141 -14.93 -15.34 28.00
N ASP A 142 -14.86 -15.92 29.20
CA ASP A 142 -14.77 -17.38 29.39
C ASP A 142 -15.99 -18.12 28.80
N LYS A 143 -17.10 -17.42 28.60
CA LYS A 143 -18.32 -17.91 27.94
C LYS A 143 -18.41 -17.56 26.45
N TYR A 144 -17.34 -16.99 25.88
CA TYR A 144 -17.36 -16.55 24.48
C TYR A 144 -17.64 -17.71 23.52
N THR A 145 -18.49 -17.45 22.53
CA THR A 145 -18.75 -18.36 21.43
C THR A 145 -18.64 -17.56 20.13
N PRO A 146 -17.84 -18.00 19.13
CA PRO A 146 -17.85 -17.40 17.81
C PRO A 146 -19.28 -17.29 17.29
N SER A 147 -19.66 -16.11 16.81
CA SER A 147 -21.01 -15.88 16.34
C SER A 147 -21.07 -14.77 15.31
N GLY A 148 -22.12 -14.81 14.50
CA GLY A 148 -22.43 -13.85 13.46
C GLY A 148 -23.44 -14.50 12.52
N ASP A 149 -24.53 -13.82 12.22
CA ASP A 149 -25.50 -14.23 11.19
C ASP A 149 -25.11 -13.63 9.82
N TYR A 150 -23.81 -13.51 9.58
CA TYR A 150 -23.18 -12.89 8.43
C TYR A 150 -21.92 -13.65 8.02
N VAL A 151 -21.45 -13.36 6.81
CA VAL A 151 -20.26 -13.92 6.19
C VAL A 151 -19.26 -12.80 5.97
N VAL A 152 -18.01 -13.06 6.34
CA VAL A 152 -16.87 -12.19 6.09
C VAL A 152 -16.03 -12.79 4.96
N VAL A 153 -15.58 -11.95 4.02
CA VAL A 153 -14.66 -12.35 2.94
C VAL A 153 -13.36 -11.56 3.01
N LYS A 154 -12.28 -12.29 3.30
CA LYS A 154 -10.86 -12.06 2.97
C LYS A 154 -10.58 -11.95 1.48
N PHE A 155 -10.09 -10.85 0.89
CA PHE A 155 -9.47 -10.92 -0.46
C PHE A 155 -8.13 -10.18 -0.52
N ALA A 156 -7.08 -10.83 -1.04
CA ALA A 156 -5.74 -10.24 -1.08
C ALA A 156 -5.55 -9.22 -2.22
N ARG A 157 -4.55 -8.35 -2.08
CA ARG A 157 -4.24 -7.26 -3.02
C ARG A 157 -2.77 -7.40 -3.49
N TRP A 158 -2.54 -7.39 -4.81
CA TRP A 158 -1.20 -7.59 -5.42
C TRP A 158 -0.83 -6.51 -6.43
N ASP A 159 0.44 -6.12 -6.49
CA ASP A 159 0.98 -5.15 -7.47
C ASP A 159 2.04 -5.77 -8.40
N PHE A 160 1.77 -6.95 -8.97
CA PHE A 160 2.69 -7.59 -9.92
C PHE A 160 3.08 -6.66 -11.08
N GLU A 161 2.19 -5.76 -11.50
CA GLU A 161 2.45 -4.79 -12.56
C GLU A 161 3.64 -3.83 -12.30
N LYS A 162 4.05 -3.65 -11.04
CA LYS A 162 5.17 -2.77 -10.65
C LYS A 162 6.55 -3.42 -10.79
N PHE A 163 6.57 -4.73 -10.97
CA PHE A 163 7.77 -5.55 -10.97
C PHE A 163 7.98 -6.19 -12.34
N ALA A 164 8.68 -5.48 -13.23
CA ALA A 164 8.98 -6.00 -14.56
C ALA A 164 9.73 -7.34 -14.48
N GLY A 165 9.17 -8.37 -15.12
CA GLY A 165 9.69 -9.74 -15.09
C GLY A 165 9.19 -10.61 -13.93
N ALA A 166 8.40 -10.06 -12.99
CA ALA A 166 7.73 -10.86 -11.98
C ALA A 166 6.72 -11.81 -12.63
N GLN A 167 6.61 -13.01 -12.07
CA GLN A 167 5.63 -13.99 -12.51
C GLN A 167 4.42 -13.93 -11.57
N ASP A 168 3.23 -13.70 -12.13
CA ASP A 168 1.95 -13.79 -11.39
C ASP A 168 1.61 -15.27 -11.16
N LYS A 169 2.33 -15.87 -10.22
CA LYS A 169 2.16 -17.24 -9.76
C LYS A 169 2.16 -17.22 -8.24
N LEU A 170 1.05 -17.65 -7.67
CA LEU A 170 0.90 -17.75 -6.22
C LEU A 170 1.45 -19.10 -5.74
N GLY A 171 1.94 -19.13 -4.52
CA GLY A 171 2.54 -20.33 -3.92
C GLY A 171 2.62 -20.20 -2.41
N THR A 172 3.49 -20.98 -1.78
CA THR A 172 3.68 -20.94 -0.32
C THR A 172 4.47 -19.72 0.16
N GLN A 173 5.04 -18.90 -0.73
CA GLN A 173 5.65 -17.62 -0.39
C GLN A 173 4.70 -16.48 -0.78
N MET A 174 4.22 -15.74 0.23
CA MET A 174 3.29 -14.62 0.02
C MET A 174 3.84 -13.55 -0.92
N ARG A 175 2.99 -13.08 -1.85
CA ARG A 175 3.27 -12.00 -2.82
C ARG A 175 2.31 -10.81 -2.69
N ALA A 176 1.25 -10.92 -1.88
CA ALA A 176 0.30 -9.85 -1.62
C ALA A 176 0.97 -8.68 -0.88
N VAL A 177 0.51 -7.47 -1.19
CA VAL A 177 0.95 -6.19 -0.60
C VAL A 177 -0.09 -5.58 0.35
N GLY A 178 -1.25 -6.22 0.48
CA GLY A 178 -2.33 -5.85 1.39
C GLY A 178 -3.55 -6.73 1.18
N GLU A 179 -4.66 -6.36 1.82
CA GLU A 179 -5.91 -7.12 1.76
C GLU A 179 -7.13 -6.24 2.01
N VAL A 180 -8.28 -6.71 1.53
CA VAL A 180 -9.60 -6.15 1.82
C VAL A 180 -10.42 -7.15 2.61
N MET A 181 -11.33 -6.62 3.43
CA MET A 181 -12.35 -7.41 4.08
C MET A 181 -13.72 -6.81 3.78
N SER A 182 -14.72 -7.68 3.61
CA SER A 182 -16.11 -7.28 3.46
C SER A 182 -17.01 -8.16 4.29
N ILE A 183 -18.18 -7.63 4.64
CA ILE A 183 -19.20 -8.33 5.43
C ILE A 183 -20.53 -8.28 4.66
N GLY A 184 -21.25 -9.39 4.61
CA GLY A 184 -22.60 -9.48 4.05
C GLY A 184 -23.41 -10.58 4.72
N LYS A 185 -24.73 -10.58 4.57
CA LYS A 185 -25.59 -11.62 5.18
C LYS A 185 -25.50 -12.97 4.48
N ASN A 186 -24.94 -12.97 3.26
CA ASN A 186 -24.65 -14.18 2.52
C ASN A 186 -23.29 -14.05 1.81
N TYR A 187 -22.77 -15.20 1.36
CA TYR A 187 -21.47 -15.28 0.71
C TYR A 187 -21.37 -14.42 -0.56
N LYS A 188 -22.37 -14.43 -1.44
CA LYS A 188 -22.32 -13.69 -2.71
C LYS A 188 -22.24 -12.19 -2.49
N GLU A 189 -23.03 -11.67 -1.55
CA GLU A 189 -23.01 -10.27 -1.14
C GLU A 189 -21.63 -9.87 -0.60
N ALA A 190 -21.10 -10.64 0.37
CA ALA A 190 -19.77 -10.39 0.93
C ALA A 190 -18.68 -10.49 -0.15
N PHE A 191 -18.74 -11.50 -1.02
CA PHE A 191 -17.76 -11.72 -2.09
C PHE A 191 -17.75 -10.57 -3.10
N GLN A 192 -18.91 -10.11 -3.61
CA GLN A 192 -18.91 -8.99 -4.54
C GLN A 192 -18.52 -7.65 -3.87
N LYS A 193 -18.80 -7.48 -2.58
CA LYS A 193 -18.26 -6.35 -1.79
C LYS A 193 -16.73 -6.38 -1.73
N SER A 194 -16.12 -7.55 -1.53
CA SER A 194 -14.66 -7.66 -1.51
C SER A 194 -14.08 -7.31 -2.88
N ILE A 195 -14.68 -7.78 -3.98
CA ILE A 195 -14.23 -7.48 -5.34
C ILE A 195 -14.21 -5.98 -5.63
N ARG A 196 -15.29 -5.25 -5.30
CA ARG A 196 -15.33 -3.79 -5.51
C ARG A 196 -14.51 -2.98 -4.51
N SER A 197 -14.02 -3.61 -3.44
CA SER A 197 -13.10 -3.00 -2.47
C SER A 197 -11.63 -3.07 -2.90
N LEU A 198 -11.28 -3.88 -3.91
CA LEU A 198 -9.88 -4.17 -4.26
C LEU A 198 -9.10 -2.96 -4.80
N GLU A 199 -9.76 -1.84 -5.14
CA GLU A 199 -9.10 -0.66 -5.68
C GLU A 199 -8.25 -0.95 -6.95
N LYS A 200 -8.71 -1.91 -7.77
CA LYS A 200 -8.12 -2.27 -9.08
C LYS A 200 -9.05 -1.96 -10.25
N SER A 201 -9.97 -1.01 -10.08
CA SER A 201 -11.02 -0.70 -11.08
C SER A 201 -11.85 -1.92 -11.48
N ARG A 202 -12.16 -2.77 -10.50
CA ARG A 202 -13.06 -3.93 -10.62
C ARG A 202 -14.30 -3.63 -9.81
N TYR A 203 -15.48 -3.73 -10.41
CA TYR A 203 -16.77 -3.54 -9.73
C TYR A 203 -17.63 -4.81 -9.73
N GLY A 204 -17.14 -5.88 -10.38
CA GLY A 204 -17.75 -7.20 -10.50
C GLY A 204 -16.72 -8.19 -11.05
N LEU A 205 -17.12 -9.45 -11.23
CA LEU A 205 -16.22 -10.55 -11.61
C LEU A 205 -16.08 -10.75 -13.12
N GLY A 206 -17.15 -10.53 -13.89
CA GLY A 206 -17.12 -10.67 -15.34
C GLY A 206 -16.55 -9.44 -16.07
N PHE A 207 -16.21 -9.60 -17.35
CA PHE A 207 -15.63 -8.57 -18.22
C PHE A 207 -14.33 -7.94 -17.68
N ALA A 208 -13.64 -8.69 -16.84
CA ALA A 208 -12.35 -8.31 -16.29
C ALA A 208 -11.25 -8.41 -17.36
N LYS A 209 -10.52 -7.30 -17.62
CA LYS A 209 -9.44 -7.23 -18.62
C LYS A 209 -10.00 -7.64 -19.99
N ASP A 210 -9.38 -8.59 -20.66
CA ASP A 210 -9.78 -9.16 -21.94
C ASP A 210 -10.17 -10.64 -21.82
N PHE A 211 -10.34 -11.17 -20.59
CA PHE A 211 -10.63 -12.59 -20.36
C PHE A 211 -11.91 -13.05 -21.06
N ASN A 212 -12.93 -12.19 -21.14
CA ASN A 212 -14.17 -12.47 -21.86
C ASN A 212 -13.96 -12.67 -23.38
N LYS A 213 -12.87 -12.18 -23.96
CA LYS A 213 -12.51 -12.35 -25.37
C LYS A 213 -11.73 -13.64 -25.66
N LYS A 214 -11.18 -14.29 -24.62
CA LYS A 214 -10.41 -15.54 -24.77
C LYS A 214 -11.32 -16.75 -25.01
N SER A 215 -10.78 -17.82 -25.59
CA SER A 215 -11.54 -19.07 -25.72
C SER A 215 -11.67 -19.78 -24.37
N LEU A 216 -12.61 -20.73 -24.25
CA LEU A 216 -12.70 -21.55 -23.04
C LEU A 216 -11.40 -22.32 -22.78
N ASP A 217 -10.78 -22.86 -23.83
CA ASP A 217 -9.53 -23.62 -23.73
C ASP A 217 -8.38 -22.74 -23.20
N ASP A 218 -8.25 -21.52 -23.70
CA ASP A 218 -7.25 -20.55 -23.21
C ASP A 218 -7.46 -20.23 -21.73
N LEU A 219 -8.71 -19.96 -21.32
CA LEU A 219 -9.04 -19.66 -19.92
C LEU A 219 -8.73 -20.86 -19.03
N MET A 220 -9.09 -22.06 -19.46
CA MET A 220 -8.76 -23.27 -18.73
C MET A 220 -7.25 -23.43 -18.64
N GLU A 221 -6.47 -23.23 -19.71
CA GLU A 221 -4.99 -23.27 -19.68
C GLU A 221 -4.42 -22.29 -18.64
N MET A 222 -4.93 -21.06 -18.59
CA MET A 222 -4.51 -20.05 -17.62
C MET A 222 -4.77 -20.46 -16.15
N LEU A 223 -5.71 -21.38 -15.91
CA LEU A 223 -6.00 -21.94 -14.58
C LEU A 223 -5.09 -23.11 -14.18
N ALA A 224 -4.06 -23.44 -14.96
CA ALA A 224 -3.11 -24.50 -14.63
C ALA A 224 -2.32 -24.23 -13.32
N GLY A 225 -2.20 -22.97 -12.93
CA GLY A 225 -1.62 -22.58 -11.65
C GLY A 225 -2.38 -21.41 -11.02
N PRO A 226 -2.29 -21.24 -9.70
CA PRO A 226 -2.93 -20.13 -9.00
C PRO A 226 -2.26 -18.79 -9.38
N SER A 227 -3.07 -17.78 -9.64
CA SER A 227 -2.66 -16.41 -9.98
C SER A 227 -3.56 -15.39 -9.31
N SER A 228 -3.12 -14.13 -9.26
CA SER A 228 -3.91 -13.01 -8.72
C SER A 228 -5.21 -12.74 -9.47
N GLU A 229 -5.37 -13.27 -10.69
CA GLU A 229 -6.55 -13.08 -11.53
C GLU A 229 -7.46 -14.33 -11.61
N ARG A 230 -7.12 -15.41 -10.89
CA ARG A 230 -7.78 -16.72 -10.97
C ARG A 230 -9.30 -16.65 -10.87
N GLN A 231 -9.85 -15.90 -9.92
CA GLN A 231 -11.31 -15.82 -9.71
C GLN A 231 -12.04 -15.19 -10.91
N PHE A 232 -11.44 -14.19 -11.54
CA PHE A 232 -11.99 -13.55 -12.75
C PHE A 232 -11.93 -14.48 -13.96
N ILE A 233 -10.83 -15.24 -14.09
CA ILE A 233 -10.66 -16.24 -15.16
C ILE A 233 -11.69 -17.37 -15.01
N MET A 234 -11.91 -17.86 -13.78
CA MET A 234 -12.93 -18.87 -13.50
C MET A 234 -14.34 -18.38 -13.81
N TYR A 235 -14.65 -17.12 -13.48
CA TYR A 235 -15.94 -16.51 -13.78
C TYR A 235 -16.22 -16.50 -15.29
N GLU A 236 -15.25 -16.07 -16.09
CA GLU A 236 -15.36 -16.10 -17.56
C GLU A 236 -15.38 -17.52 -18.16
N ALA A 237 -14.67 -18.46 -17.54
CA ALA A 237 -14.73 -19.86 -17.94
C ALA A 237 -16.14 -20.45 -17.73
N LEU A 238 -16.78 -20.18 -16.59
CA LEU A 238 -18.17 -20.57 -16.31
C LEU A 238 -19.14 -20.00 -17.34
N ARG A 239 -19.00 -18.71 -17.68
CA ARG A 239 -19.81 -18.05 -18.73
C ARG A 239 -19.69 -18.73 -20.10
N LYS A 240 -18.50 -19.27 -20.40
CA LYS A 240 -18.21 -20.00 -21.65
C LYS A 240 -18.50 -21.50 -21.57
N GLY A 241 -19.15 -21.97 -20.51
CA GLY A 241 -19.63 -23.35 -20.38
C GLY A 241 -18.69 -24.30 -19.66
N ALA A 242 -17.67 -23.82 -18.93
CA ALA A 242 -16.90 -24.67 -18.03
C ALA A 242 -17.82 -25.33 -16.99
N THR A 243 -17.61 -26.62 -16.72
CA THR A 243 -18.35 -27.30 -15.67
C THR A 243 -17.72 -27.02 -14.30
N VAL A 244 -18.56 -27.05 -13.25
CA VAL A 244 -18.11 -26.94 -11.86
C VAL A 244 -17.06 -28.00 -11.54
N ASP A 245 -17.27 -29.24 -12.03
CA ASP A 245 -16.34 -30.35 -11.82
C ASP A 245 -14.99 -30.13 -12.50
N ALA A 246 -14.98 -29.60 -13.73
CA ALA A 246 -13.74 -29.31 -14.45
C ALA A 246 -12.93 -28.22 -13.74
N LEU A 247 -13.59 -27.16 -13.24
CA LEU A 247 -12.92 -26.10 -12.49
C LEU A 247 -12.43 -26.59 -11.12
N HIS A 248 -13.23 -27.37 -10.40
CA HIS A 248 -12.82 -27.98 -9.13
C HIS A 248 -11.60 -28.89 -9.31
N ALA A 249 -11.64 -29.80 -10.29
CA ALA A 249 -10.53 -30.71 -10.56
C ALA A 249 -9.23 -29.96 -10.93
N LYS A 250 -9.35 -28.78 -11.54
CA LYS A 250 -8.20 -27.99 -11.98
C LYS A 250 -7.64 -27.06 -10.90
N THR A 251 -8.50 -26.51 -10.05
CA THR A 251 -8.13 -25.45 -9.09
C THR A 251 -8.14 -25.91 -7.64
N TYR A 252 -8.70 -27.08 -7.36
CA TYR A 252 -8.99 -27.62 -6.03
C TYR A 252 -9.96 -26.79 -5.18
N ILE A 253 -10.44 -25.65 -5.69
CA ILE A 253 -11.47 -24.83 -5.03
C ILE A 253 -12.75 -25.65 -4.90
N LYS A 254 -13.33 -25.70 -3.70
CA LYS A 254 -14.49 -26.55 -3.43
C LYS A 254 -15.67 -26.19 -4.33
N LYS A 255 -16.38 -27.23 -4.78
CA LYS A 255 -17.52 -27.10 -5.71
C LYS A 255 -18.59 -26.12 -5.23
N TRP A 256 -18.80 -26.01 -3.92
CA TRP A 256 -19.76 -25.08 -3.34
C TRP A 256 -19.46 -23.62 -3.73
N PHE A 257 -18.23 -23.14 -3.59
CA PHE A 257 -17.84 -21.77 -3.98
C PHE A 257 -17.99 -21.55 -5.48
N ILE A 258 -17.64 -22.55 -6.29
CA ILE A 258 -17.79 -22.50 -7.75
C ILE A 258 -19.27 -22.50 -8.16
N LEU A 259 -20.15 -23.20 -7.43
CA LEU A 259 -21.60 -23.15 -7.63
C LEU A 259 -22.16 -21.76 -7.30
N GLN A 260 -21.73 -21.15 -6.19
CA GLN A 260 -22.10 -19.77 -5.85
C GLN A 260 -21.69 -18.80 -6.97
N MET A 261 -20.48 -18.97 -7.52
CA MET A 261 -19.99 -18.19 -8.67
C MET A 261 -20.81 -18.46 -9.94
N LYS A 262 -21.19 -19.71 -10.19
CA LYS A 262 -22.04 -20.09 -11.33
C LYS A 262 -23.43 -19.46 -11.25
N GLU A 263 -24.04 -19.42 -10.07
CA GLU A 263 -25.32 -18.74 -9.88
C GLU A 263 -25.23 -17.23 -10.16
N LEU A 264 -24.11 -16.59 -9.78
CA LEU A 264 -23.84 -15.19 -10.16
C LEU A 264 -23.72 -15.03 -11.67
N VAL A 265 -23.00 -15.95 -12.35
CA VAL A 265 -22.89 -15.96 -13.82
C VAL A 265 -24.26 -16.10 -14.48
N GLU A 266 -25.09 -17.04 -14.03
CA GLU A 266 -26.43 -17.25 -14.58
C GLU A 266 -27.34 -16.04 -14.40
N LEU A 267 -27.21 -15.33 -13.27
CA LEU A 267 -27.91 -14.08 -13.04
C LEU A 267 -27.39 -12.95 -13.96
N GLU A 268 -26.07 -12.82 -14.11
CA GLU A 268 -25.45 -11.85 -15.00
C GLU A 268 -25.88 -12.06 -16.47
N GLU A 269 -25.89 -13.30 -16.95
CA GLU A 269 -26.32 -13.62 -18.32
C GLU A 269 -27.79 -13.27 -18.55
N LYS A 270 -28.67 -13.45 -17.54
CA LYS A 270 -30.06 -12.96 -17.60
C LYS A 270 -30.12 -11.44 -17.69
N ILE A 271 -29.34 -10.72 -16.87
CA ILE A 271 -29.26 -9.26 -16.87
C ILE A 271 -28.79 -8.74 -18.23
N LEU A 272 -27.78 -9.37 -18.84
CA LEU A 272 -27.22 -8.99 -20.13
C LEU A 272 -28.24 -9.02 -21.28
N THR A 273 -29.28 -9.85 -21.21
CA THR A 273 -30.37 -9.85 -22.21
C THR A 273 -31.17 -8.54 -22.25
N PHE A 274 -31.04 -7.71 -21.21
CA PHE A 274 -31.65 -6.38 -21.10
C PHE A 274 -30.69 -5.24 -21.45
N LYS A 275 -29.52 -5.52 -22.04
CA LYS A 275 -28.63 -4.46 -22.54
C LYS A 275 -29.36 -3.56 -23.54
N GLY A 276 -29.34 -2.24 -23.29
CA GLY A 276 -30.11 -1.25 -24.06
C GLY A 276 -31.63 -1.25 -23.81
N LYS A 277 -32.12 -2.01 -22.83
CA LYS A 277 -33.54 -2.08 -22.43
C LYS A 277 -33.71 -1.71 -20.94
N PRO A 278 -34.95 -1.44 -20.48
CA PRO A 278 -35.24 -1.36 -19.04
C PRO A 278 -34.97 -2.71 -18.37
N LEU A 279 -34.25 -2.69 -17.24
CA LEU A 279 -34.04 -3.89 -16.42
C LEU A 279 -35.28 -4.07 -15.54
N PRO A 280 -35.89 -5.25 -15.44
CA PRO A 280 -37.00 -5.48 -14.52
C PRO A 280 -36.60 -5.26 -13.05
N ASP A 281 -37.49 -4.69 -12.24
CA ASP A 281 -37.19 -4.33 -10.85
C ASP A 281 -36.92 -5.56 -9.97
N ASP A 282 -37.60 -6.68 -10.20
CA ASP A 282 -37.36 -7.95 -9.53
C ASP A 282 -35.93 -8.48 -9.80
N LEU A 283 -35.47 -8.35 -11.05
CA LEU A 283 -34.12 -8.73 -11.44
C LEU A 283 -33.07 -7.79 -10.85
N LEU A 284 -33.34 -6.48 -10.82
CA LEU A 284 -32.50 -5.51 -10.13
C LEU A 284 -32.41 -5.83 -8.63
N ILE A 285 -33.54 -6.08 -7.97
CA ILE A 285 -33.59 -6.43 -6.55
C ILE A 285 -32.74 -7.68 -6.26
N GLN A 286 -32.93 -8.74 -7.04
CA GLN A 286 -32.14 -9.95 -6.87
C GLN A 286 -30.64 -9.70 -7.08
N SER A 287 -30.26 -8.90 -8.09
CA SER A 287 -28.86 -8.56 -8.34
C SER A 287 -28.20 -7.84 -7.16
N LYS A 288 -28.91 -6.92 -6.50
CA LYS A 288 -28.37 -6.22 -5.32
C LYS A 288 -28.26 -7.14 -4.10
N LYS A 289 -29.22 -8.03 -3.90
CA LYS A 289 -29.17 -9.05 -2.83
C LYS A 289 -28.00 -10.04 -2.98
N ASP A 290 -27.60 -10.30 -4.23
CA ASP A 290 -26.42 -11.08 -4.60
C ASP A 290 -25.13 -10.22 -4.70
N GLY A 291 -25.19 -8.95 -4.33
CA GLY A 291 -24.02 -8.06 -4.15
C GLY A 291 -23.54 -7.30 -5.38
N PHE A 292 -24.25 -7.35 -6.52
CA PHE A 292 -23.83 -6.64 -7.73
C PHE A 292 -23.80 -5.12 -7.51
N ALA A 293 -22.71 -4.46 -7.88
CA ALA A 293 -22.56 -3.01 -7.76
C ALA A 293 -23.37 -2.26 -8.83
N ASP A 294 -23.91 -1.08 -8.50
CA ASP A 294 -24.63 -0.19 -9.42
C ASP A 294 -23.74 0.15 -10.63
N ARG A 295 -22.45 0.42 -10.38
CA ARG A 295 -21.46 0.72 -11.43
C ARG A 295 -21.22 -0.45 -12.37
N TYR A 296 -21.23 -1.68 -11.85
CA TYR A 296 -21.03 -2.87 -12.66
C TYR A 296 -22.26 -3.16 -13.53
N LEU A 297 -23.46 -3.10 -12.94
CA LEU A 297 -24.72 -3.22 -13.67
C LEU A 297 -24.82 -2.16 -14.79
N ALA A 298 -24.43 -0.92 -14.49
CA ALA A 298 -24.37 0.16 -15.47
C ALA A 298 -23.42 -0.17 -16.64
N GLN A 299 -22.22 -0.68 -16.35
CA GLN A 299 -21.24 -1.09 -17.36
C GLN A 299 -21.81 -2.16 -18.31
N ILE A 300 -22.37 -3.23 -17.77
CA ILE A 300 -22.82 -4.37 -18.60
C ILE A 300 -24.11 -4.03 -19.39
N LEU A 301 -24.97 -3.16 -18.86
CA LEU A 301 -26.20 -2.71 -19.51
C LEU A 301 -26.00 -1.53 -20.46
N GLY A 302 -24.84 -0.85 -20.41
CA GLY A 302 -24.57 0.36 -21.20
C GLY A 302 -25.36 1.57 -20.72
N LYS A 303 -25.55 1.71 -19.40
CA LYS A 303 -26.24 2.83 -18.75
C LYS A 303 -25.28 3.66 -17.90
N LYS A 304 -25.71 4.81 -17.40
CA LYS A 304 -24.99 5.53 -16.34
C LYS A 304 -25.29 4.91 -14.98
N GLU A 305 -24.31 4.94 -14.08
CA GLU A 305 -24.45 4.45 -12.70
C GLU A 305 -25.61 5.11 -11.95
N GLU A 306 -25.81 6.41 -12.14
CA GLU A 306 -26.92 7.17 -11.55
C GLU A 306 -28.30 6.64 -11.96
N GLU A 307 -28.44 6.10 -13.18
CA GLU A 307 -29.72 5.55 -13.66
C GLU A 307 -30.07 4.27 -12.89
N ILE A 308 -29.08 3.40 -12.68
CA ILE A 308 -29.25 2.17 -11.88
C ILE A 308 -29.59 2.54 -10.43
N ARG A 309 -28.86 3.48 -9.85
CA ARG A 309 -29.10 3.96 -8.47
C ARG A 309 -30.51 4.53 -8.31
N LYS A 310 -30.95 5.40 -9.23
CA LYS A 310 -32.31 5.98 -9.21
C LYS A 310 -33.37 4.90 -9.31
N GLN A 311 -33.22 3.95 -10.24
CA GLN A 311 -34.16 2.84 -10.38
C GLN A 311 -34.24 2.01 -9.10
N ARG A 312 -33.08 1.66 -8.53
CA ARG A 312 -32.97 0.90 -7.27
C ARG A 312 -33.70 1.58 -6.11
N LEU A 313 -33.51 2.90 -5.93
CA LEU A 313 -34.17 3.66 -4.88
C LEU A 313 -35.69 3.76 -5.09
N VAL A 314 -36.16 3.93 -6.33
CA VAL A 314 -37.59 3.94 -6.66
C VAL A 314 -38.23 2.57 -6.39
N ALA A 315 -37.50 1.48 -6.61
CA ALA A 315 -37.92 0.13 -6.24
C ALA A 315 -37.88 -0.14 -4.72
N GLY A 316 -37.57 0.87 -3.90
CA GLY A 316 -37.54 0.76 -2.43
C GLY A 316 -36.30 0.06 -1.88
N LEU A 317 -35.23 -0.04 -2.67
CA LEU A 317 -34.05 -0.84 -2.34
C LEU A 317 -32.87 0.04 -1.93
N ALA A 318 -33.01 0.77 -0.83
CA ALA A 318 -31.89 1.42 -0.16
C ALA A 318 -31.04 0.37 0.58
N GLU A 319 -29.75 0.66 0.81
CA GLU A 319 -28.94 -0.16 1.70
C GLU A 319 -29.48 -0.08 3.11
N THR A 320 -29.55 -1.24 3.77
CA THR A 320 -29.79 -1.34 5.20
C THR A 320 -28.49 -1.67 5.91
N TRP A 321 -28.46 -1.46 7.22
CA TRP A 321 -27.24 -1.54 8.01
C TRP A 321 -27.46 -2.45 9.19
N ASP A 322 -26.44 -3.26 9.49
CA ASP A 322 -26.41 -4.09 10.67
C ASP A 322 -25.08 -3.95 11.41
N ALA A 323 -25.06 -4.42 12.66
CA ALA A 323 -23.95 -4.22 13.58
C ALA A 323 -23.15 -5.51 13.82
N VAL A 324 -21.84 -5.34 13.99
CA VAL A 324 -20.95 -6.33 14.61
C VAL A 324 -20.64 -5.84 16.03
N PRO A 325 -21.22 -6.45 17.07
CA PRO A 325 -20.94 -6.08 18.46
C PRO A 325 -19.52 -6.43 18.86
N VAL A 326 -18.92 -5.61 19.72
CA VAL A 326 -17.54 -5.78 20.18
C VAL A 326 -17.52 -6.43 21.56
N SER A 327 -16.69 -7.45 21.74
CA SER A 327 -16.47 -8.13 23.01
C SER A 327 -15.32 -7.50 23.80
N GLY A 328 -15.37 -7.54 25.13
CA GLY A 328 -14.35 -6.95 26.00
C GLY A 328 -14.50 -5.45 26.25
N VAL A 329 -15.47 -4.80 25.61
CA VAL A 329 -15.81 -3.39 25.79
C VAL A 329 -17.33 -3.23 25.88
N GLU A 330 -17.80 -2.36 26.76
CA GLU A 330 -19.23 -2.10 26.91
C GLU A 330 -19.76 -1.24 25.76
N ASN A 331 -20.91 -1.64 25.19
CA ASN A 331 -21.69 -0.87 24.21
C ASN A 331 -20.92 -0.43 22.95
N ALA A 332 -19.95 -1.23 22.48
CA ALA A 332 -19.21 -0.97 21.26
C ALA A 332 -19.68 -1.86 20.10
N ALA A 333 -19.75 -1.29 18.90
CA ALA A 333 -20.07 -2.00 17.66
C ALA A 333 -19.54 -1.21 16.44
N TYR A 334 -19.41 -1.90 15.30
CA TYR A 334 -19.21 -1.29 13.99
C TYR A 334 -20.19 -1.88 12.98
N TYR A 335 -20.31 -1.28 11.81
CA TYR A 335 -21.46 -1.48 10.93
C TYR A 335 -21.07 -1.93 9.53
N TYR A 336 -21.97 -2.66 8.88
CA TYR A 336 -21.85 -3.05 7.48
C TYR A 336 -23.21 -2.98 6.77
N SER A 337 -23.17 -2.74 5.46
CA SER A 337 -24.35 -2.68 4.58
C SER A 337 -24.82 -4.08 4.21
N THR A 338 -26.13 -4.24 4.01
CA THR A 338 -26.73 -5.41 3.38
C THR A 338 -28.05 -5.05 2.68
N TYR A 339 -28.48 -5.87 1.73
CA TYR A 339 -29.83 -5.84 1.14
C TYR A 339 -30.72 -6.98 1.65
N ASN A 340 -30.22 -7.79 2.59
CA ASN A 340 -30.81 -9.05 3.01
C ASN A 340 -31.34 -9.04 4.45
N ALA A 341 -31.30 -7.89 5.14
CA ALA A 341 -31.83 -7.70 6.47
C ALA A 341 -32.45 -6.29 6.62
N PRO A 342 -33.33 -6.04 7.61
CA PRO A 342 -33.78 -4.68 7.92
C PRO A 342 -32.63 -3.84 8.51
N ASP A 343 -32.79 -2.51 8.46
CA ASP A 343 -31.83 -1.58 9.06
C ASP A 343 -31.99 -1.52 10.58
N THR A 344 -30.94 -1.90 11.32
CA THR A 344 -30.91 -1.96 12.79
C THR A 344 -30.06 -0.85 13.41
N VAL A 345 -29.33 -0.08 12.58
CA VAL A 345 -28.34 0.89 13.06
C VAL A 345 -28.98 2.26 13.29
N SER A 346 -28.92 2.74 14.53
CA SER A 346 -29.44 4.06 14.90
C SER A 346 -28.54 5.20 14.43
N VAL A 347 -29.13 6.38 14.21
CA VAL A 347 -28.46 7.60 13.76
C VAL A 347 -28.55 8.64 14.88
N SER A 348 -27.42 9.18 15.35
CA SER A 348 -27.43 10.22 16.39
C SER A 348 -27.77 11.60 15.80
N SER A 349 -28.13 12.56 16.66
CA SER A 349 -28.33 13.97 16.28
C SER A 349 -27.09 14.84 16.50
N ARG A 350 -25.93 14.25 16.83
CA ARG A 350 -24.68 15.00 17.01
C ARG A 350 -24.23 15.58 15.66
N ARG A 351 -23.40 16.63 15.73
CA ARG A 351 -22.72 17.17 14.55
C ARG A 351 -21.68 16.18 14.08
N LYS A 352 -21.73 15.77 12.81
CA LYS A 352 -20.91 14.66 12.30
C LYS A 352 -19.97 15.09 11.19
N ILE A 353 -18.79 14.50 11.16
CA ILE A 353 -17.87 14.57 10.03
C ILE A 353 -17.48 13.17 9.63
N MET A 354 -17.58 12.89 8.32
CA MET A 354 -17.17 11.61 7.75
C MET A 354 -15.72 11.70 7.27
N VAL A 355 -14.94 10.66 7.52
CA VAL A 355 -13.56 10.49 7.07
C VAL A 355 -13.51 9.24 6.20
N LEU A 356 -13.07 9.41 4.95
CA LEU A 356 -12.91 8.30 4.03
C LEU A 356 -11.48 7.74 4.13
N GLY A 357 -11.38 6.45 4.43
CA GLY A 357 -10.13 5.69 4.46
C GLY A 357 -9.54 5.45 3.07
N GLY A 358 -8.53 4.59 3.01
CA GLY A 358 -7.81 4.29 1.78
C GLY A 358 -8.16 2.96 1.11
N GLY A 359 -8.90 2.08 1.77
CA GLY A 359 -9.08 0.71 1.32
C GLY A 359 -7.80 -0.11 1.53
N PRO A 360 -7.57 -1.19 0.75
CA PRO A 360 -6.45 -2.10 0.97
C PRO A 360 -5.11 -1.39 0.81
N ASN A 361 -4.13 -1.74 1.64
CA ASN A 361 -2.75 -1.29 1.43
C ASN A 361 -2.22 -1.80 0.07
N ARG A 362 -1.37 -0.98 -0.57
CA ARG A 362 -0.65 -1.30 -1.81
C ARG A 362 0.55 -0.39 -1.99
N ILE A 363 1.44 -0.69 -2.93
CA ILE A 363 2.66 0.10 -3.13
C ILE A 363 2.27 1.52 -3.56
N GLY A 364 2.77 2.50 -2.81
CA GLY A 364 2.45 3.92 -2.99
C GLY A 364 1.28 4.43 -2.16
N GLN A 365 0.46 3.53 -1.59
CA GLN A 365 -0.64 3.85 -0.70
C GLN A 365 -0.72 2.84 0.46
N GLY A 366 0.01 3.14 1.53
CA GLY A 366 0.11 2.30 2.72
C GLY A 366 -0.43 2.96 3.98
N ILE A 367 0.15 2.57 5.11
CA ILE A 367 -0.28 2.94 6.47
C ILE A 367 -0.14 4.43 6.77
N GLU A 368 0.59 5.19 5.95
CA GLU A 368 0.81 6.62 6.14
C GLU A 368 -0.51 7.40 6.00
N PHE A 369 -1.39 6.92 5.11
CA PHE A 369 -2.73 7.48 4.90
C PHE A 369 -3.68 7.06 6.02
N ASP A 370 -3.57 5.82 6.51
CA ASP A 370 -4.32 5.37 7.69
C ASP A 370 -4.01 6.22 8.92
N TYR A 371 -2.73 6.51 9.16
CA TYR A 371 -2.28 7.44 10.22
C TYR A 371 -2.97 8.80 10.12
N CYS A 372 -3.10 9.36 8.90
CA CYS A 372 -3.76 10.64 8.70
C CYS A 372 -5.26 10.55 9.05
N CYS A 373 -5.95 9.50 8.60
CA CYS A 373 -7.37 9.27 8.90
C CYS A 373 -7.63 9.07 10.41
N VAL A 374 -6.79 8.30 11.09
CA VAL A 374 -6.84 8.09 12.55
C VAL A 374 -6.67 9.41 13.29
N HIS A 375 -5.66 10.20 12.93
CA HIS A 375 -5.42 11.50 13.56
C HIS A 375 -6.54 12.51 13.28
N ALA A 376 -7.21 12.43 12.12
CA ALA A 376 -8.41 13.21 11.85
C ALA A 376 -9.55 12.81 12.78
N ALA A 377 -9.85 11.52 12.93
CA ALA A 377 -10.90 11.04 13.84
C ALA A 377 -10.67 11.51 15.28
N PHE A 378 -9.43 11.42 15.77
CA PHE A 378 -9.08 11.93 17.09
C PHE A 378 -9.26 13.45 17.20
N ALA A 379 -8.84 14.21 16.19
CA ALA A 379 -9.04 15.66 16.20
C ALA A 379 -10.53 16.03 16.16
N LEU A 380 -11.34 15.34 15.35
CA LEU A 380 -12.78 15.56 15.26
C LEU A 380 -13.47 15.34 16.62
N ARG A 381 -13.11 14.25 17.31
CA ARG A 381 -13.59 13.93 18.66
C ARG A 381 -13.24 15.05 19.64
N ASP A 382 -12.00 15.52 19.63
CA ASP A 382 -11.53 16.60 20.51
C ASP A 382 -12.20 17.96 20.22
N GLU A 383 -12.63 18.19 18.97
CA GLU A 383 -13.40 19.36 18.56
C GLU A 383 -14.93 19.18 18.76
N GLY A 384 -15.36 18.08 19.38
CA GLY A 384 -16.76 17.82 19.75
C GLY A 384 -17.65 17.28 18.63
N TYR A 385 -17.07 16.85 17.51
CA TYR A 385 -17.80 16.18 16.44
C TYR A 385 -17.93 14.67 16.70
N GLU A 386 -19.01 14.09 16.20
CA GLU A 386 -19.11 12.66 16.00
C GLU A 386 -18.37 12.28 14.72
N SER A 387 -17.31 11.49 14.86
CA SER A 387 -16.48 11.03 13.75
C SER A 387 -17.05 9.76 13.13
N ILE A 388 -17.26 9.76 11.81
CA ILE A 388 -17.68 8.58 11.04
C ILE A 388 -16.51 8.13 10.17
N MET A 389 -15.97 6.94 10.41
CA MET A 389 -14.95 6.35 9.55
C MET A 389 -15.58 5.39 8.53
N VAL A 390 -15.15 5.47 7.27
CA VAL A 390 -15.52 4.52 6.22
C VAL A 390 -14.24 3.90 5.66
N ASN A 391 -14.02 2.61 5.86
CA ASN A 391 -12.84 1.91 5.34
C ASN A 391 -13.07 0.38 5.35
N CYS A 392 -12.31 -0.36 4.54
CA CYS A 392 -12.45 -1.82 4.40
C CYS A 392 -11.14 -2.61 4.56
N ASN A 393 -10.09 -1.99 5.09
CA ASN A 393 -8.81 -2.65 5.34
C ASN A 393 -8.79 -3.27 6.75
N PRO A 394 -8.73 -4.61 6.89
CA PRO A 394 -8.76 -5.27 8.20
C PRO A 394 -7.48 -5.08 9.03
N GLU A 395 -6.37 -4.69 8.39
CA GLU A 395 -5.06 -4.52 9.05
C GLU A 395 -4.92 -3.18 9.80
N THR A 396 -5.85 -2.26 9.59
CA THR A 396 -5.65 -0.84 9.93
C THR A 396 -6.24 -0.42 11.26
N VAL A 397 -5.70 0.67 11.82
CA VAL A 397 -6.22 1.28 13.05
C VAL A 397 -7.49 2.07 12.76
N SER A 398 -7.66 2.65 11.57
CA SER A 398 -8.91 3.33 11.22
C SER A 398 -10.14 2.41 11.26
N THR A 399 -9.97 1.13 10.96
CA THR A 399 -11.04 0.11 11.09
C THR A 399 -11.11 -0.50 12.48
N ASP A 400 -10.53 0.16 13.49
CA ASP A 400 -10.82 -0.14 14.89
C ASP A 400 -12.01 0.66 15.41
N TYR A 401 -12.85 -0.03 16.17
CA TYR A 401 -14.13 0.51 16.66
C TYR A 401 -13.91 1.67 17.63
N ASP A 402 -12.74 1.74 18.29
CA ASP A 402 -12.38 2.77 19.26
C ASP A 402 -11.78 4.03 18.62
N THR A 403 -11.42 3.98 17.33
CA THR A 403 -10.81 5.10 16.61
C THR A 403 -11.80 6.19 16.24
N SER A 404 -13.03 5.80 15.91
CA SER A 404 -14.12 6.73 15.53
C SER A 404 -15.36 6.50 16.38
N ASP A 405 -16.30 7.44 16.36
CA ASP A 405 -17.59 7.24 17.06
C ASP A 405 -18.47 6.23 16.31
N LYS A 406 -18.34 6.17 14.97
CA LYS A 406 -18.97 5.17 14.12
C LYS A 406 -18.02 4.68 13.04
N LEU A 407 -17.88 3.37 12.93
CA LEU A 407 -17.14 2.72 11.86
C LEU A 407 -18.10 2.00 10.91
N TYR A 408 -18.01 2.33 9.62
CA TYR A 408 -18.62 1.57 8.53
C TYR A 408 -17.53 0.77 7.81
N PHE A 409 -17.61 -0.55 7.93
CA PHE A 409 -16.66 -1.48 7.30
C PHE A 409 -17.08 -1.75 5.85
N GLU A 410 -16.94 -0.74 4.98
CA GLU A 410 -17.53 -0.72 3.65
C GLU A 410 -16.53 -0.43 2.52
N PRO A 411 -16.84 -0.87 1.28
CA PRO A 411 -16.09 -0.47 0.10
C PRO A 411 -16.10 1.06 -0.07
N LEU A 412 -15.00 1.61 -0.59
CA LEU A 412 -14.86 3.05 -0.84
C LEU A 412 -15.31 3.40 -2.26
N THR A 413 -16.57 3.14 -2.57
CA THR A 413 -17.17 3.49 -3.87
C THR A 413 -18.18 4.64 -3.74
N VAL A 414 -18.53 5.26 -4.87
CA VAL A 414 -19.57 6.30 -4.92
C VAL A 414 -20.90 5.76 -4.39
N GLU A 415 -21.25 4.52 -4.73
CA GLU A 415 -22.48 3.88 -4.27
C GLU A 415 -22.51 3.75 -2.73
N ASP A 416 -21.53 3.06 -2.16
CA ASP A 416 -21.52 2.72 -0.73
C ASP A 416 -21.37 3.99 0.14
N VAL A 417 -20.52 4.95 -0.27
CA VAL A 417 -20.33 6.21 0.46
C VAL A 417 -21.58 7.09 0.43
N LEU A 418 -22.30 7.17 -0.69
CA LEU A 418 -23.56 7.92 -0.77
C LEU A 418 -24.63 7.30 0.12
N SER A 419 -24.73 5.97 0.16
CA SER A 419 -25.67 5.28 1.04
C SER A 419 -25.46 5.65 2.52
N ILE A 420 -24.20 5.73 2.97
CA ILE A 420 -23.87 6.19 4.33
C ILE A 420 -24.18 7.68 4.51
N TYR A 421 -23.81 8.52 3.54
CA TYR A 421 -24.02 9.97 3.61
C TYR A 421 -25.50 10.33 3.73
N GLU A 422 -26.38 9.67 2.97
CA GLU A 422 -27.83 9.89 3.02
C GLU A 422 -28.45 9.44 4.35
N LYS A 423 -27.93 8.36 4.95
CA LYS A 423 -28.35 7.88 6.27
C LYS A 423 -27.89 8.80 7.39
N GLU A 424 -26.59 9.10 7.44
CA GLU A 424 -25.96 9.78 8.58
C GLU A 424 -26.07 11.31 8.51
N LYS A 425 -26.20 11.87 7.31
CA LYS A 425 -26.29 13.31 7.02
C LYS A 425 -25.18 14.14 7.68
N PRO A 426 -23.88 13.80 7.47
CA PRO A 426 -22.79 14.54 8.07
C PRO A 426 -22.70 15.97 7.54
N GLU A 427 -22.12 16.88 8.34
CA GLU A 427 -21.92 18.27 7.95
C GLU A 427 -20.81 18.46 6.92
N GLY A 428 -19.97 17.44 6.74
CA GLY A 428 -18.84 17.44 5.84
C GLY A 428 -18.16 16.08 5.71
N VAL A 429 -17.46 15.88 4.60
CA VAL A 429 -16.66 14.68 4.31
C VAL A 429 -15.21 15.07 4.02
N ILE A 430 -14.26 14.36 4.64
CA ILE A 430 -12.81 14.48 4.40
C ILE A 430 -12.40 13.38 3.43
N CYS A 431 -11.92 13.77 2.24
CA CYS A 431 -11.43 12.84 1.20
C CYS A 431 -9.91 12.91 0.99
N GLN A 432 -9.23 13.89 1.61
CA GLN A 432 -7.85 14.24 1.31
C GLN A 432 -6.82 13.43 2.10
N PHE A 433 -7.26 12.58 3.05
CA PHE A 433 -6.36 11.88 3.98
C PHE A 433 -6.18 10.40 3.64
N GLY A 434 -7.16 9.76 3.00
CA GLY A 434 -7.13 8.34 2.66
C GLY A 434 -6.38 7.99 1.36
N GLY A 435 -5.56 8.90 0.81
CA GLY A 435 -4.80 8.64 -0.44
C GLY A 435 -5.67 8.74 -1.70
N GLN A 436 -5.34 7.97 -2.75
CA GLN A 436 -5.93 8.16 -4.09
C GLN A 436 -7.39 7.67 -4.18
N THR A 437 -7.75 6.63 -3.42
CA THR A 437 -9.11 6.05 -3.44
C THR A 437 -10.22 7.08 -3.19
N PRO A 438 -10.24 7.79 -2.05
CA PRO A 438 -11.28 8.80 -1.80
C PRO A 438 -11.15 10.02 -2.73
N LEU A 439 -9.94 10.35 -3.20
CA LEU A 439 -9.76 11.41 -4.19
C LEU A 439 -10.44 11.10 -5.52
N ASN A 440 -10.31 9.86 -6.00
CA ASN A 440 -10.86 9.44 -7.29
C ASN A 440 -12.39 9.53 -7.35
N ILE A 441 -13.08 9.47 -6.20
CA ILE A 441 -14.54 9.56 -6.11
C ILE A 441 -15.03 10.92 -5.62
N ALA A 442 -14.14 11.82 -5.15
CA ALA A 442 -14.52 13.09 -4.52
C ALA A 442 -15.35 13.98 -5.45
N ALA A 443 -15.00 14.05 -6.75
CA ALA A 443 -15.74 14.85 -7.72
C ALA A 443 -17.16 14.30 -7.97
N ASP A 444 -17.30 12.97 -8.04
CA ASP A 444 -18.60 12.33 -8.27
C ASP A 444 -19.50 12.41 -7.01
N LEU A 445 -18.91 12.32 -5.82
CA LEU A 445 -19.59 12.58 -4.55
C LEU A 445 -20.07 14.04 -4.47
N ALA A 446 -19.22 15.01 -4.81
CA ALA A 446 -19.60 16.44 -4.79
C ALA A 446 -20.75 16.75 -5.78
N LYS A 447 -20.71 16.18 -6.99
CA LYS A 447 -21.81 16.28 -7.98
C LYS A 447 -23.12 15.69 -7.45
N ALA A 448 -23.05 14.66 -6.62
CA ALA A 448 -24.19 14.04 -5.97
C ALA A 448 -24.69 14.82 -4.73
N GLY A 449 -24.07 15.95 -4.37
CA GLY A 449 -24.49 16.81 -3.25
C GLY A 449 -23.75 16.56 -1.94
N VAL A 450 -22.70 15.73 -1.95
CA VAL A 450 -21.84 15.53 -0.77
C VAL A 450 -21.01 16.78 -0.52
N LYS A 451 -21.07 17.31 0.70
CA LYS A 451 -20.26 18.46 1.09
C LYS A 451 -18.84 18.01 1.47
N ILE A 452 -17.91 18.13 0.53
CA ILE A 452 -16.48 17.93 0.79
C ILE A 452 -15.93 19.13 1.57
N ILE A 453 -15.30 18.89 2.72
CA ILE A 453 -14.64 19.93 3.53
C ILE A 453 -13.13 19.89 3.34
N GLY A 454 -12.44 21.00 3.56
CA GLY A 454 -11.03 21.17 3.21
C GLY A 454 -10.83 21.59 1.75
N THR A 455 -9.70 21.21 1.15
CA THR A 455 -9.39 21.47 -0.26
C THR A 455 -10.50 20.91 -1.16
N SER A 456 -11.04 21.74 -2.05
CA SER A 456 -12.16 21.34 -2.92
C SER A 456 -11.73 20.34 -4.00
N PRO A 457 -12.66 19.48 -4.50
CA PRO A 457 -12.38 18.59 -5.62
C PRO A 457 -11.85 19.31 -6.86
N GLU A 458 -12.34 20.52 -7.16
CA GLU A 458 -11.88 21.33 -8.30
C GLU A 458 -10.43 21.81 -8.12
N THR A 459 -10.02 22.06 -6.88
CA THR A 459 -8.64 22.45 -6.54
C THR A 459 -7.70 21.26 -6.63
N ILE A 460 -8.17 20.07 -6.23
CA ILE A 460 -7.42 18.82 -6.37
C ILE A 460 -7.23 18.50 -7.85
N ASP A 461 -8.30 18.58 -8.64
CA ASP A 461 -8.29 18.42 -10.09
C ASP A 461 -7.38 19.46 -10.79
N LEU A 462 -7.39 20.72 -10.35
CA LEU A 462 -6.46 21.75 -10.84
C LEU A 462 -4.98 21.36 -10.67
N ALA A 463 -4.65 20.72 -9.54
CA ALA A 463 -3.28 20.32 -9.23
C ALA A 463 -2.87 19.01 -9.93
N GLU A 464 -3.82 18.09 -10.14
CA GLU A 464 -3.58 16.84 -10.88
C GLU A 464 -3.56 17.04 -12.41
N ASP A 465 -4.29 18.04 -12.93
CA ASP A 465 -4.25 18.45 -14.33
C ASP A 465 -2.94 19.20 -14.63
N ARG A 466 -2.08 18.54 -15.41
CA ARG A 466 -0.72 19.02 -15.67
C ARG A 466 -0.66 20.29 -16.51
N ASP A 467 -1.62 20.52 -17.41
CA ASP A 467 -1.65 21.76 -18.21
C ASP A 467 -2.10 22.94 -17.36
N ARG A 468 -3.17 22.78 -16.58
CA ARG A 468 -3.67 23.83 -15.67
C ARG A 468 -2.65 24.14 -14.57
N PHE A 469 -1.96 23.12 -14.07
CA PHE A 469 -0.86 23.28 -13.12
C PHE A 469 0.28 24.13 -13.71
N ARG A 470 0.72 23.80 -14.93
CA ARG A 470 1.78 24.55 -15.65
C ARG A 470 1.41 26.01 -15.86
N GLU A 471 0.20 26.29 -16.34
CA GLU A 471 -0.28 27.66 -16.52
C GLU A 471 -0.29 28.47 -15.22
N MET A 472 -0.59 27.82 -14.08
CA MET A 472 -0.51 28.50 -12.80
C MET A 472 0.94 28.81 -12.42
N MET A 473 1.87 27.86 -12.60
CA MET A 473 3.28 28.09 -12.25
C MET A 473 3.88 29.22 -13.09
N GLU A 474 3.54 29.29 -14.39
CA GLU A 474 3.91 30.41 -15.27
C GLU A 474 3.37 31.74 -14.73
N LYS A 475 2.10 31.80 -14.30
CA LYS A 475 1.49 33.01 -13.69
C LYS A 475 2.16 33.42 -12.37
N LEU A 476 2.58 32.45 -11.57
CA LEU A 476 3.27 32.69 -10.29
C LEU A 476 4.76 33.00 -10.45
N GLY A 477 5.31 32.87 -11.66
CA GLY A 477 6.74 33.02 -11.93
C GLY A 477 7.60 31.93 -11.28
N ILE A 478 7.04 30.73 -11.09
CA ILE A 478 7.72 29.59 -10.47
C ILE A 478 8.30 28.70 -11.57
N PRO A 479 9.63 28.45 -11.58
CA PRO A 479 10.26 27.63 -12.62
C PRO A 479 9.75 26.18 -12.64
N MET A 480 9.44 25.69 -13.84
CA MET A 480 9.17 24.28 -14.14
C MET A 480 10.17 23.74 -15.16
N PRO A 481 10.46 22.43 -15.19
CA PRO A 481 11.15 21.81 -16.31
C PRO A 481 10.40 22.10 -17.62
N ALA A 482 11.13 22.27 -18.73
CA ALA A 482 10.50 22.43 -20.04
C ALA A 482 9.66 21.19 -20.35
N SER A 483 8.38 21.38 -20.72
CA SER A 483 7.43 20.28 -20.82
C SER A 483 6.42 20.44 -21.97
N GLY A 484 5.70 19.37 -22.28
CA GLY A 484 4.57 19.38 -23.21
C GLY A 484 3.70 18.13 -23.11
N MET A 485 2.43 18.25 -23.53
CA MET A 485 1.45 17.16 -23.50
C MET A 485 1.30 16.49 -24.86
N ALA A 486 1.30 15.16 -24.88
CA ALA A 486 1.12 14.35 -26.07
C ALA A 486 0.00 13.31 -25.88
N SER A 487 -0.92 13.24 -26.84
CA SER A 487 -1.96 12.20 -26.88
C SER A 487 -1.66 11.10 -27.91
N ASN A 488 -0.61 11.27 -28.71
CA ASN A 488 -0.17 10.29 -29.70
C ASN A 488 1.34 10.40 -29.94
N LEU A 489 1.88 9.41 -30.68
CA LEU A 489 3.30 9.32 -30.95
C LEU A 489 3.86 10.50 -31.73
N GLU A 490 3.13 11.01 -32.73
CA GLU A 490 3.59 12.14 -33.55
C GLU A 490 3.79 13.41 -32.69
N GLN A 491 2.80 13.71 -31.83
CA GLN A 491 2.89 14.81 -30.87
C GLN A 491 4.05 14.61 -29.90
N ALA A 492 4.22 13.38 -29.38
CA ALA A 492 5.31 13.05 -28.46
C ALA A 492 6.68 13.31 -29.08
N LEU A 493 6.90 12.87 -30.32
CA LEU A 493 8.15 13.09 -31.06
C LEU A 493 8.41 14.57 -31.32
N LYS A 494 7.37 15.34 -31.68
CA LYS A 494 7.50 16.79 -31.90
C LYS A 494 7.91 17.52 -30.62
N ILE A 495 7.32 17.15 -29.48
CA ILE A 495 7.64 17.72 -28.18
C ILE A 495 9.06 17.32 -27.76
N ALA A 496 9.41 16.05 -27.91
CA ALA A 496 10.75 15.55 -27.61
C ALA A 496 11.85 16.27 -28.40
N ASN A 497 11.64 16.52 -29.69
CA ASN A 497 12.59 17.27 -30.52
C ASN A 497 12.72 18.75 -30.11
N LYS A 498 11.67 19.33 -29.52
CA LYS A 498 11.70 20.70 -29.00
C LYS A 498 12.44 20.79 -27.66
N ILE A 499 12.23 19.82 -26.76
CA ILE A 499 12.77 19.83 -25.39
C ILE A 499 14.20 19.28 -25.35
N GLY A 500 14.47 18.20 -26.10
CA GLY A 500 15.74 17.48 -26.12
C GLY A 500 15.89 16.43 -25.01
N TYR A 501 16.43 15.27 -25.37
CA TYR A 501 16.68 14.16 -24.45
C TYR A 501 17.80 14.46 -23.43
N PRO A 502 17.83 13.76 -22.26
CA PRO A 502 16.82 12.82 -21.77
C PRO A 502 15.51 13.51 -21.33
N LEU A 503 14.42 12.74 -21.34
CA LEU A 503 13.05 13.16 -21.02
C LEU A 503 12.48 12.29 -19.91
N MET A 504 11.58 12.85 -19.11
CA MET A 504 10.76 12.14 -18.14
C MET A 504 9.34 12.06 -18.68
N VAL A 505 8.82 10.84 -18.86
CA VAL A 505 7.49 10.62 -19.41
C VAL A 505 6.55 10.16 -18.30
N ARG A 506 5.39 10.82 -18.19
CA ARG A 506 4.48 10.67 -17.05
C ARG A 506 3.01 10.56 -17.48
N PRO A 507 2.28 9.50 -17.07
CA PRO A 507 0.84 9.47 -17.20
C PRO A 507 0.16 10.49 -16.27
N SER A 508 -1.04 10.96 -16.65
CA SER A 508 -1.87 11.84 -15.82
C SER A 508 -2.74 11.05 -14.83
N TYR A 509 -3.07 11.64 -13.66
CA TYR A 509 -3.92 11.06 -12.60
C TYR A 509 -3.42 9.71 -12.06
N VAL A 510 -2.14 9.64 -11.70
CA VAL A 510 -1.50 8.45 -11.11
C VAL A 510 -0.73 8.81 -9.84
N LEU A 511 -0.67 7.86 -8.89
CA LEU A 511 0.13 7.93 -7.68
C LEU A 511 1.31 6.95 -7.75
N GLY A 512 2.42 7.26 -7.08
CA GLY A 512 3.55 6.34 -6.95
C GLY A 512 4.35 6.15 -8.24
N GLY A 513 4.29 7.15 -9.12
CA GLY A 513 4.97 7.15 -10.41
C GLY A 513 4.55 6.04 -11.36
N ARG A 514 3.31 5.55 -11.24
CA ARG A 514 2.82 4.42 -12.04
C ARG A 514 2.96 4.71 -13.53
N GLY A 515 3.73 3.87 -14.21
CA GLY A 515 4.01 4.01 -15.64
C GLY A 515 4.96 5.16 -16.00
N MET A 516 5.69 5.75 -15.05
CA MET A 516 6.71 6.76 -15.38
C MET A 516 7.99 6.09 -15.90
N GLU A 517 8.64 6.71 -16.89
CA GLU A 517 9.91 6.22 -17.44
C GLU A 517 10.84 7.38 -17.82
N VAL A 518 12.15 7.22 -17.55
CA VAL A 518 13.19 8.11 -18.09
C VAL A 518 13.58 7.62 -19.47
N VAL A 519 13.38 8.48 -20.47
CA VAL A 519 13.58 8.19 -21.87
C VAL A 519 14.83 8.93 -22.37
N HIS A 520 15.83 8.17 -22.83
CA HIS A 520 17.12 8.73 -23.25
C HIS A 520 17.24 8.99 -24.75
N ASP A 521 16.36 8.39 -25.56
CA ASP A 521 16.39 8.49 -27.01
C ASP A 521 15.00 8.30 -27.64
N GLU A 522 14.93 8.53 -28.96
CA GLU A 522 13.69 8.42 -29.73
C GLU A 522 13.11 7.00 -29.79
N GLU A 523 13.95 5.96 -29.79
CA GLU A 523 13.47 4.58 -29.82
C GLU A 523 12.76 4.21 -28.52
N MET A 524 13.32 4.62 -27.38
CA MET A 524 12.70 4.46 -26.08
C MET A 524 11.35 5.18 -26.04
N LEU A 525 11.26 6.40 -26.56
CA LEU A 525 9.99 7.14 -26.60
C LEU A 525 8.93 6.42 -27.43
N LYS A 526 9.31 5.93 -28.63
CA LYS A 526 8.41 5.16 -29.50
C LYS A 526 7.85 3.93 -28.78
N ARG A 527 8.73 3.14 -28.17
CA ARG A 527 8.34 1.95 -27.40
C ARG A 527 7.37 2.29 -26.27
N TYR A 528 7.70 3.31 -25.47
CA TYR A 528 6.88 3.74 -24.35
C TYR A 528 5.48 4.14 -24.82
N VAL A 529 5.39 5.03 -25.81
CA VAL A 529 4.09 5.55 -26.28
C VAL A 529 3.25 4.45 -26.92
N THR A 530 3.85 3.54 -27.70
CA THR A 530 3.13 2.39 -28.26
C THR A 530 2.57 1.47 -27.17
N ALA A 531 3.30 1.25 -26.08
CA ALA A 531 2.81 0.48 -24.94
C ALA A 531 1.71 1.24 -24.16
N ALA A 532 1.86 2.55 -23.97
CA ALA A 532 0.95 3.38 -23.18
C ALA A 532 -0.41 3.64 -23.86
N VAL A 533 -0.44 3.84 -25.19
CA VAL A 533 -1.67 4.09 -25.96
C VAL A 533 -2.67 2.92 -25.87
N GLY A 534 -2.18 1.70 -25.64
CA GLY A 534 -3.04 0.52 -25.43
C GLY A 534 -3.72 0.44 -24.05
N VAL A 535 -3.28 1.25 -23.07
CA VAL A 535 -3.69 1.12 -21.66
C VAL A 535 -4.62 2.26 -21.22
N THR A 536 -4.42 3.48 -21.71
CA THR A 536 -5.28 4.65 -21.41
C THR A 536 -5.46 5.53 -22.65
N PRO A 537 -6.40 5.18 -23.55
CA PRO A 537 -6.62 5.94 -24.80
C PRO A 537 -7.09 7.38 -24.58
N GLU A 538 -7.70 7.67 -23.43
CA GLU A 538 -8.37 8.95 -23.14
C GLU A 538 -7.50 9.95 -22.35
N ARG A 539 -6.26 9.58 -21.96
CA ARG A 539 -5.43 10.43 -21.10
C ARG A 539 -4.13 10.86 -21.79
N PRO A 540 -3.82 12.17 -21.87
CA PRO A 540 -2.57 12.65 -22.42
C PRO A 540 -1.38 12.33 -21.51
N ILE A 541 -0.22 12.18 -22.13
CA ILE A 541 1.07 11.90 -21.52
C ILE A 541 1.86 13.21 -21.40
N LEU A 542 2.37 13.51 -20.21
CA LEU A 542 3.28 14.62 -19.97
C LEU A 542 4.71 14.18 -20.31
N ILE A 543 5.41 15.01 -21.08
CA ILE A 543 6.81 14.83 -21.43
C ILE A 543 7.58 16.03 -20.86
N ASP A 544 8.36 15.79 -19.82
CA ASP A 544 9.18 16.79 -19.14
C ASP A 544 10.66 16.64 -19.52
N LYS A 545 11.42 17.74 -19.49
CA LYS A 545 12.87 17.68 -19.48
C LYS A 545 13.33 16.94 -18.22
N PHE A 546 14.09 15.87 -18.38
CA PHE A 546 14.70 15.21 -17.23
C PHE A 546 15.84 16.08 -16.69
N LEU A 547 15.75 16.47 -15.43
CA LEU A 547 16.77 17.27 -14.75
C LEU A 547 17.87 16.34 -14.22
N GLU A 548 18.91 16.13 -15.02
CA GLU A 548 20.06 15.30 -14.65
C GLU A 548 20.82 15.91 -13.46
N ASN A 549 21.30 15.05 -12.56
CA ASN A 549 22.06 15.41 -11.36
C ASN A 549 21.36 16.42 -10.44
N ALA A 550 20.02 16.45 -10.43
CA ALA A 550 19.24 17.35 -9.59
C ALA A 550 19.01 16.76 -8.20
N ILE A 551 19.15 17.57 -7.16
CA ILE A 551 18.76 17.20 -5.79
C ILE A 551 17.25 17.29 -5.72
N GLU A 552 16.58 16.21 -5.32
CA GLU A 552 15.14 16.23 -5.07
C GLU A 552 14.87 16.68 -3.62
N ALA A 553 13.85 17.51 -3.46
CA ALA A 553 13.42 18.01 -2.17
C ALA A 553 11.89 17.99 -2.07
N GLU A 554 11.37 17.82 -0.87
CA GLU A 554 9.94 17.72 -0.62
C GLU A 554 9.53 18.63 0.54
N ALA A 555 8.38 19.27 0.44
CA ALA A 555 7.82 20.12 1.48
C ALA A 555 6.36 19.75 1.75
N ASP A 556 6.10 19.22 2.94
CA ASP A 556 4.74 19.09 3.46
C ASP A 556 4.33 20.38 4.14
N ALA A 557 3.12 20.86 3.83
CA ALA A 557 2.59 22.10 4.37
C ALA A 557 1.17 21.96 4.87
N ILE A 558 0.82 22.85 5.78
CA ILE A 558 -0.53 23.02 6.32
C ILE A 558 -1.02 24.40 5.89
N SER A 559 -2.19 24.48 5.24
CA SER A 559 -2.73 25.72 4.66
C SER A 559 -4.17 25.96 5.11
N ASP A 560 -4.53 27.22 5.37
CA ASP A 560 -5.92 27.65 5.68
C ASP A 560 -6.60 28.44 4.55
N GLY A 561 -5.98 28.37 3.36
CA GLY A 561 -6.37 29.06 2.12
C GLY A 561 -5.82 30.46 1.99
N THR A 562 -5.32 31.05 3.08
CA THR A 562 -4.79 32.43 3.11
C THR A 562 -3.31 32.50 3.50
N ASP A 563 -2.83 31.48 4.20
CA ASP A 563 -1.42 31.29 4.53
C ASP A 563 -1.08 29.79 4.50
N ALA A 564 0.20 29.46 4.53
CA ALA A 564 0.71 28.10 4.66
C ALA A 564 1.92 28.03 5.60
N PHE A 565 2.02 26.91 6.31
CA PHE A 565 3.09 26.59 7.23
C PHE A 565 3.80 25.31 6.80
N VAL A 566 5.11 25.40 6.58
CA VAL A 566 6.00 24.27 6.26
C VAL A 566 6.83 23.95 7.51
N PRO A 567 6.65 22.80 8.16
CA PRO A 567 7.45 22.43 9.35
C PRO A 567 8.95 22.33 9.05
N ALA A 568 9.29 21.65 7.96
CA ALA A 568 10.65 21.44 7.48
C ALA A 568 10.63 21.06 5.99
N VAL A 569 11.73 21.38 5.30
CA VAL A 569 12.02 20.85 3.96
C VAL A 569 12.78 19.54 4.12
N MET A 570 12.42 18.53 3.32
CA MET A 570 13.12 17.25 3.22
C MET A 570 14.09 17.28 2.05
N GLU A 571 15.30 16.75 2.24
CA GLU A 571 16.27 16.52 1.17
C GLU A 571 16.34 15.02 0.88
N HIS A 572 16.19 14.61 -0.37
CA HIS A 572 16.40 13.22 -0.77
C HIS A 572 17.90 12.91 -0.87
N ILE A 573 18.26 11.68 -0.51
CA ILE A 573 19.63 11.18 -0.71
C ILE A 573 19.83 10.82 -2.17
N GLU A 574 18.91 10.04 -2.75
CA GLU A 574 18.88 9.79 -4.18
C GLU A 574 18.54 11.08 -4.95
N LEU A 575 19.16 11.23 -6.12
CA LEU A 575 18.90 12.34 -7.03
C LEU A 575 17.57 12.14 -7.76
N ALA A 576 17.02 13.23 -8.32
CA ALA A 576 15.78 13.21 -9.08
C ALA A 576 15.84 12.15 -10.19
N GLY A 577 14.79 11.35 -10.30
CA GLY A 577 14.73 10.18 -11.19
C GLY A 577 14.59 8.85 -10.44
N VAL A 578 14.92 8.83 -9.15
CA VAL A 578 14.39 7.85 -8.20
C VAL A 578 13.13 8.43 -7.57
N HIS A 579 12.04 7.68 -7.55
CA HIS A 579 10.78 8.14 -7.01
C HIS A 579 10.89 8.45 -5.51
N SER A 580 10.34 9.58 -5.05
CA SER A 580 10.35 10.03 -3.64
C SER A 580 10.03 8.94 -2.60
N GLY A 581 9.03 8.11 -2.89
CA GLY A 581 8.67 6.96 -2.04
C GLY A 581 9.77 5.91 -1.86
N ASP A 582 10.64 5.71 -2.85
CA ASP A 582 11.75 4.77 -2.81
C ASP A 582 13.07 5.42 -2.36
N SER A 583 13.15 6.75 -2.39
CA SER A 583 14.31 7.49 -1.89
C SER A 583 14.40 7.44 -0.37
N ALA A 584 15.63 7.42 0.14
CA ALA A 584 15.92 7.89 1.47
C ALA A 584 15.80 9.43 1.50
N CYS A 585 15.36 9.99 2.62
CA CYS A 585 15.34 11.44 2.80
C CYS A 585 15.72 11.86 4.21
N VAL A 586 16.18 13.10 4.36
CA VAL A 586 16.68 13.64 5.62
C VAL A 586 15.99 14.95 5.99
N ILE A 587 15.71 15.09 7.29
CA ILE A 587 15.26 16.31 7.95
C ILE A 587 16.22 16.60 9.12
N PRO A 588 16.77 17.82 9.26
CA PRO A 588 16.78 18.90 8.27
C PRO A 588 17.68 18.58 7.05
N PRO A 589 17.59 19.35 5.95
CA PRO A 589 18.48 19.21 4.80
C PRO A 589 19.96 19.33 5.18
N ILE A 590 20.83 18.60 4.49
CA ILE A 590 22.28 18.51 4.74
C ILE A 590 23.12 19.28 3.73
N SER A 591 22.69 19.33 2.47
CA SER A 591 23.47 19.90 1.37
C SER A 591 22.74 21.05 0.66
N ILE A 592 21.42 21.16 0.83
CA ILE A 592 20.64 22.27 0.26
C ILE A 592 21.02 23.61 0.91
N PRO A 593 21.48 24.61 0.14
CA PRO A 593 21.75 25.95 0.67
C PRO A 593 20.51 26.65 1.23
N ALA A 594 20.69 27.48 2.27
CA ALA A 594 19.59 28.22 2.92
C ALA A 594 18.71 29.02 1.95
N ARG A 595 19.31 29.67 0.94
CA ARG A 595 18.55 30.41 -0.10
C ARG A 595 17.56 29.54 -0.89
N HIS A 596 17.88 28.26 -1.10
CA HIS A 596 17.01 27.32 -1.82
C HIS A 596 15.92 26.80 -0.90
N ILE A 597 16.21 26.60 0.39
CA ILE A 597 15.21 26.32 1.43
C ILE A 597 14.20 27.48 1.52
N ASP A 598 14.67 28.72 1.57
CA ASP A 598 13.82 29.92 1.60
C ASP A 598 12.95 30.02 0.34
N THR A 599 13.53 29.71 -0.83
CA THR A 599 12.81 29.68 -2.10
C THR A 599 11.73 28.59 -2.10
N ILE A 600 12.03 27.38 -1.61
CA ILE A 600 11.06 26.29 -1.47
C ILE A 600 9.90 26.70 -0.55
N ASN A 601 10.19 27.32 0.59
CA ASN A 601 9.16 27.81 1.51
C ASN A 601 8.28 28.90 0.89
N ASP A 602 8.88 29.86 0.18
CA ASP A 602 8.15 30.92 -0.53
C ASP A 602 7.25 30.36 -1.64
N TYR A 603 7.80 29.48 -2.48
CA TYR A 603 7.03 28.80 -3.53
C TYR A 603 5.88 27.99 -2.93
N THR A 604 6.15 27.22 -1.88
CA THR A 604 5.12 26.40 -1.22
C THR A 604 3.97 27.26 -0.74
N LYS A 605 4.27 28.37 -0.07
CA LYS A 605 3.25 29.32 0.42
C LYS A 605 2.48 29.99 -0.73
N LYS A 606 3.17 30.46 -1.77
CA LYS A 606 2.51 31.09 -2.93
C LYS A 606 1.54 30.13 -3.61
N ILE A 607 1.94 28.88 -3.80
CA ILE A 607 1.12 27.86 -4.44
C ILE A 607 -0.08 27.51 -3.56
N ALA A 608 0.13 27.31 -2.26
CA ALA A 608 -0.94 27.02 -1.30
C ALA A 608 -2.06 28.06 -1.36
N VAL A 609 -1.68 29.35 -1.33
CA VAL A 609 -2.61 30.48 -1.36
C VAL A 609 -3.25 30.63 -2.74
N ALA A 610 -2.49 30.49 -3.82
CA ALA A 610 -3.01 30.60 -5.18
C ALA A 610 -4.04 29.51 -5.52
N PHE A 611 -3.85 28.30 -4.98
CA PHE A 611 -4.79 27.20 -5.13
C PHE A 611 -5.93 27.25 -4.11
N GLY A 612 -5.82 28.05 -3.05
CA GLY A 612 -6.81 28.08 -1.97
C GLY A 612 -6.85 26.76 -1.20
N VAL A 613 -5.70 26.11 -1.01
CA VAL A 613 -5.60 24.83 -0.28
C VAL A 613 -6.07 25.00 1.15
N VAL A 614 -6.93 24.10 1.63
CA VAL A 614 -7.40 24.07 3.03
C VAL A 614 -7.15 22.67 3.61
N GLY A 615 -6.18 22.57 4.52
CA GLY A 615 -5.73 21.31 5.10
C GLY A 615 -4.26 21.03 4.79
N LEU A 616 -3.95 19.80 4.35
CA LEU A 616 -2.60 19.38 3.99
C LEU A 616 -2.33 19.60 2.50
N MET A 617 -1.07 19.86 2.20
CA MET A 617 -0.53 19.75 0.85
C MET A 617 0.93 19.31 0.91
N ASN A 618 1.39 18.81 -0.21
CA ASN A 618 2.74 18.36 -0.42
C ASN A 618 3.25 18.88 -1.76
N ILE A 619 4.50 19.35 -1.82
CA ILE A 619 5.13 19.77 -3.07
C ILE A 619 6.50 19.14 -3.20
N GLN A 620 6.78 18.62 -4.39
CA GLN A 620 8.08 18.09 -4.78
C GLN A 620 8.82 19.08 -5.66
N TYR A 621 10.11 19.24 -5.38
CA TYR A 621 11.02 20.16 -6.02
C TYR A 621 12.27 19.42 -6.51
N ALA A 622 12.91 19.97 -7.53
CA ALA A 622 14.24 19.57 -7.98
C ALA A 622 15.16 20.80 -8.05
N ILE A 623 16.36 20.69 -7.50
CA ILE A 623 17.36 21.75 -7.52
C ILE A 623 18.42 21.37 -8.54
N ALA A 624 18.47 22.12 -9.64
CA ALA A 624 19.41 21.88 -10.73
C ALA A 624 19.96 23.21 -11.26
N ASN A 625 21.26 23.25 -11.57
CA ASN A 625 21.93 24.45 -12.10
C ASN A 625 21.61 25.73 -11.30
N ASP A 626 21.58 25.60 -9.98
CA ASP A 626 21.28 26.67 -9.03
C ASP A 626 19.86 27.26 -9.09
N ILE A 627 18.91 26.52 -9.66
CA ILE A 627 17.50 26.90 -9.78
C ILE A 627 16.64 25.85 -9.06
N VAL A 628 15.65 26.32 -8.31
CA VAL A 628 14.60 25.49 -7.69
C VAL A 628 13.47 25.33 -8.71
N TYR A 629 13.28 24.11 -9.21
CA TYR A 629 12.18 23.75 -10.09
C TYR A 629 11.09 23.04 -9.30
N ILE A 630 9.82 23.35 -9.57
CA ILE A 630 8.70 22.54 -9.08
C ILE A 630 8.46 21.34 -10.00
N LEU A 631 8.23 20.18 -9.40
CA LEU A 631 7.90 18.95 -10.11
C LEU A 631 6.39 18.69 -10.09
N GLU A 632 5.79 18.72 -8.91
CA GLU A 632 4.35 18.52 -8.71
C GLU A 632 3.86 19.06 -7.36
N ALA A 633 2.56 19.36 -7.28
CA ALA A 633 1.87 19.65 -6.03
C ALA A 633 0.71 18.69 -5.81
N ASN A 634 0.60 18.18 -4.59
CA ASN A 634 -0.40 17.24 -4.14
C ASN A 634 -1.21 17.92 -3.02
N PRO A 635 -2.37 18.54 -3.30
CA PRO A 635 -3.14 19.30 -2.30
C PRO A 635 -3.99 18.38 -1.39
N ARG A 636 -3.30 17.39 -0.80
CA ARG A 636 -3.80 16.33 0.06
C ARG A 636 -2.69 15.88 1.02
N ALA A 637 -2.99 14.92 1.90
CA ALA A 637 -1.96 14.24 2.69
C ALA A 637 -0.96 13.52 1.76
N SER A 638 0.31 13.58 2.11
CA SER A 638 1.38 12.77 1.54
C SER A 638 1.76 11.64 2.48
N ARG A 639 2.55 10.68 1.97
CA ARG A 639 3.12 9.61 2.80
C ARG A 639 4.15 10.11 3.82
N THR A 640 4.71 11.29 3.61
CA THR A 640 5.75 11.91 4.44
C THR A 640 5.19 12.67 5.65
N VAL A 641 3.87 12.91 5.71
CA VAL A 641 3.19 13.56 6.85
C VAL A 641 3.51 12.90 8.21
N PRO A 642 3.46 11.56 8.39
CA PRO A 642 3.79 10.93 9.67
C PRO A 642 5.28 11.09 10.01
N LEU A 643 6.16 11.05 9.01
CA LEU A 643 7.60 11.27 9.17
C LEU A 643 7.87 12.69 9.68
N VAL A 644 7.39 13.71 8.96
CA VAL A 644 7.54 15.13 9.34
C VAL A 644 6.93 15.38 10.71
N SER A 645 5.76 14.80 11.00
CA SER A 645 5.11 14.94 12.30
C SER A 645 5.97 14.40 13.44
N LYS A 646 6.59 13.23 13.27
CA LYS A 646 7.46 12.61 14.27
C LYS A 646 8.77 13.36 14.44
N VAL A 647 9.41 13.80 13.36
CA VAL A 647 10.71 14.49 13.45
C VAL A 647 10.56 15.90 14.03
N CYS A 648 9.50 16.62 13.64
CA CYS A 648 9.30 18.03 14.00
C CYS A 648 8.44 18.24 15.25
N ASN A 649 7.82 17.18 15.79
CA ASN A 649 6.83 17.25 16.88
C ASN A 649 5.63 18.16 16.55
N ILE A 650 5.09 18.04 15.33
CA ILE A 650 3.91 18.77 14.89
C ILE A 650 2.88 17.76 14.41
N SER A 651 1.72 17.67 15.06
CA SER A 651 0.66 16.74 14.66
C SER A 651 -0.08 17.23 13.41
N MET A 652 0.57 17.17 12.25
CA MET A 652 0.12 17.85 11.02
C MET A 652 -1.30 17.47 10.61
N ALA A 653 -1.65 16.18 10.62
CA ALA A 653 -3.00 15.71 10.27
C ALA A 653 -4.08 16.23 11.25
N ARG A 654 -3.77 16.36 12.54
CA ARG A 654 -4.70 16.93 13.54
C ARG A 654 -4.93 18.41 13.29
N VAL A 655 -3.84 19.17 13.08
CA VAL A 655 -3.89 20.61 12.78
C VAL A 655 -4.65 20.87 11.48
N ALA A 656 -4.41 20.05 10.45
CA ALA A 656 -5.12 20.15 9.18
C ALA A 656 -6.61 19.83 9.32
N ALA A 657 -6.99 18.80 10.09
CA ALA A 657 -8.40 18.51 10.37
C ALA A 657 -9.08 19.71 11.06
N GLN A 658 -8.43 20.35 12.04
CA GLN A 658 -8.94 21.57 12.68
C GLN A 658 -9.13 22.73 11.69
N ILE A 659 -8.23 22.89 10.72
CA ILE A 659 -8.35 23.90 9.68
C ILE A 659 -9.49 23.59 8.71
N MET A 660 -9.70 22.32 8.36
CA MET A 660 -10.85 21.88 7.55
C MET A 660 -12.19 22.16 8.23
N LEU A 661 -12.22 22.23 9.57
CA LEU A 661 -13.37 22.66 10.37
C LEU A 661 -13.52 24.18 10.49
N GLY A 662 -12.55 24.96 9.99
CA GLY A 662 -12.59 26.42 9.92
C GLY A 662 -11.61 27.17 10.83
N LYS A 663 -10.75 26.49 11.61
CA LYS A 663 -9.67 27.19 12.34
C LYS A 663 -8.67 27.83 11.36
N LYS A 664 -8.03 28.92 11.79
CA LYS A 664 -7.00 29.61 11.00
C LYS A 664 -5.62 29.32 11.55
N LEU A 665 -4.60 29.34 10.68
CA LEU A 665 -3.21 29.04 11.04
C LEU A 665 -2.70 29.95 12.15
N LYS A 666 -3.08 31.24 12.10
CA LYS A 666 -2.72 32.25 13.12
C LYS A 666 -3.19 31.90 14.54
N ASP A 667 -4.22 31.05 14.67
CA ASP A 667 -4.80 30.67 15.96
C ASP A 667 -4.15 29.39 16.54
N LEU A 668 -3.31 28.71 15.75
CA LEU A 668 -2.74 27.39 16.08
C LEU A 668 -1.29 27.46 16.61
N ASN A 669 -0.74 28.67 16.79
CA ASN A 669 0.58 28.92 17.40
C ASN A 669 1.75 28.10 16.81
N LEU A 670 1.68 27.80 15.51
CA LEU A 670 2.71 27.02 14.81
C LEU A 670 3.97 27.87 14.62
N LYS A 671 5.15 27.27 14.87
CA LYS A 671 6.45 27.92 14.71
C LYS A 671 7.47 26.96 14.13
N ASN A 672 8.29 27.45 13.21
CA ASN A 672 9.49 26.75 12.78
C ASN A 672 10.48 26.70 13.95
N SER A 673 10.88 25.49 14.33
CA SER A 673 11.78 25.25 15.45
C SER A 673 13.14 24.77 14.94
N VAL A 674 14.22 25.08 15.65
CA VAL A 674 15.56 24.60 15.28
C VAL A 674 15.72 23.17 15.75
N LEU A 675 15.85 22.23 14.81
CA LEU A 675 16.08 20.82 15.10
C LEU A 675 17.56 20.58 15.42
N ARG A 676 17.83 19.89 16.54
CA ARG A 676 19.19 19.50 16.98
C ARG A 676 19.54 18.06 16.62
N HIS A 677 18.58 17.33 16.09
CA HIS A 677 18.69 15.96 15.62
C HIS A 677 18.36 15.90 14.13
N PHE A 678 18.80 14.81 13.51
CA PHE A 678 18.45 14.42 12.16
C PHE A 678 17.47 13.25 12.21
N GLY A 679 16.45 13.31 11.38
CA GLY A 679 15.60 12.19 11.00
C GLY A 679 15.88 11.77 9.58
N VAL A 680 16.33 10.53 9.41
CA VAL A 680 16.50 9.91 8.10
C VAL A 680 15.43 8.86 7.91
N LYS A 681 14.60 9.02 6.88
CA LYS A 681 13.72 7.97 6.39
C LYS A 681 14.47 7.12 5.38
N GLU A 682 14.28 5.80 5.47
CA GLU A 682 14.77 4.84 4.48
C GLU A 682 13.63 3.93 4.03
N ALA A 683 13.65 3.51 2.77
CA ALA A 683 12.63 2.67 2.16
C ALA A 683 12.92 1.17 2.36
N VAL A 684 11.87 0.37 2.55
CA VAL A 684 11.93 -1.10 2.64
C VAL A 684 11.35 -1.71 1.38
N PHE A 685 12.13 -2.59 0.74
CA PHE A 685 11.80 -3.14 -0.58
C PHE A 685 11.47 -4.65 -0.53
N PRO A 686 10.49 -5.12 -1.33
CA PRO A 686 10.11 -6.52 -1.38
C PRO A 686 10.95 -7.35 -2.37
N PHE A 687 12.10 -6.87 -2.84
CA PHE A 687 12.88 -7.56 -3.87
C PHE A 687 13.38 -8.96 -3.46
N ASN A 688 13.50 -9.23 -2.15
CA ASN A 688 13.77 -10.58 -1.63
C ASN A 688 12.63 -11.58 -1.91
N MET A 689 11.40 -11.08 -2.06
CA MET A 689 10.26 -11.86 -2.51
C MET A 689 10.31 -12.11 -4.02
N TYR A 690 10.80 -11.16 -4.81
CA TYR A 690 10.89 -11.24 -6.27
C TYR A 690 12.33 -11.43 -6.78
N GLN A 691 12.96 -12.57 -6.48
CA GLN A 691 14.37 -12.83 -6.82
C GLN A 691 14.66 -12.83 -8.35
N GLU A 692 13.62 -13.02 -9.16
CA GLU A 692 13.66 -12.95 -10.62
C GLU A 692 13.77 -11.51 -11.15
N VAL A 693 13.34 -10.53 -10.35
CA VAL A 693 13.27 -9.10 -10.71
C VAL A 693 14.63 -8.45 -10.47
N ASP A 694 14.99 -7.50 -11.33
CA ASP A 694 16.17 -6.67 -11.13
C ASP A 694 15.89 -5.60 -10.06
N PRO A 695 16.62 -5.58 -8.92
CA PRO A 695 16.34 -4.68 -7.82
C PRO A 695 17.01 -3.32 -8.04
N VAL A 696 16.57 -2.63 -9.09
CA VAL A 696 17.03 -1.30 -9.45
C VAL A 696 15.95 -0.26 -9.12
N LEU A 697 16.39 0.90 -8.66
CA LEU A 697 15.51 2.05 -8.39
C LEU A 697 15.19 2.80 -9.68
N GLY A 698 14.09 3.53 -9.69
CA GLY A 698 13.67 4.30 -10.86
C GLY A 698 12.51 5.24 -10.53
N PRO A 699 11.87 5.81 -11.57
CA PRO A 699 10.83 6.83 -11.39
C PRO A 699 9.47 6.26 -10.95
N GLU A 700 9.32 4.93 -10.91
CA GLU A 700 8.15 4.27 -10.35
C GLU A 700 8.49 3.65 -8.99
N MET A 701 7.63 3.92 -8.00
CA MET A 701 7.76 3.42 -6.63
C MET A 701 7.55 1.90 -6.53
N ARG A 702 8.40 1.23 -5.76
CA ARG A 702 8.39 -0.24 -5.51
C ARG A 702 8.51 -0.63 -4.04
N SER A 703 8.84 0.30 -3.16
CA SER A 703 8.92 0.06 -1.70
C SER A 703 7.55 -0.24 -1.10
N THR A 704 7.53 -1.09 -0.07
CA THR A 704 6.31 -1.52 0.65
C THR A 704 6.20 -0.91 2.04
N GLY A 705 7.24 -0.22 2.51
CA GLY A 705 7.26 0.44 3.81
C GLY A 705 8.49 1.31 4.00
N GLU A 706 8.61 1.86 5.20
CA GLU A 706 9.67 2.79 5.56
C GLU A 706 10.08 2.66 7.03
N VAL A 707 11.29 3.12 7.33
CA VAL A 707 11.84 3.19 8.69
C VAL A 707 12.45 4.57 8.95
N LEU A 708 12.51 4.97 10.22
CA LEU A 708 13.05 6.27 10.64
C LEU A 708 14.22 6.10 11.60
N GLY A 709 15.41 6.53 11.16
CA GLY A 709 16.59 6.69 12.01
C GLY A 709 16.66 8.10 12.61
N LEU A 710 16.71 8.20 13.95
CA LEU A 710 16.95 9.45 14.67
C LEU A 710 18.32 9.47 15.36
N ALA A 711 19.09 10.53 15.13
CA ALA A 711 20.37 10.76 15.82
C ALA A 711 20.79 12.23 15.81
N ASP A 712 21.78 12.59 16.63
CA ASP A 712 22.34 13.95 16.69
C ASP A 712 23.28 14.26 15.51
N SER A 713 23.55 13.30 14.63
CA SER A 713 24.30 13.49 13.39
C SER A 713 23.65 12.76 12.22
N PHE A 714 23.76 13.34 11.02
CA PHE A 714 23.25 12.74 9.79
C PHE A 714 23.77 11.31 9.57
N GLY A 715 25.09 11.10 9.68
CA GLY A 715 25.69 9.78 9.44
C GLY A 715 25.10 8.71 10.35
N LEU A 716 24.98 8.98 11.65
CA LEU A 716 24.41 8.01 12.57
C LEU A 716 22.90 7.79 12.36
N ALA A 717 22.15 8.83 11.98
CA ALA A 717 20.73 8.71 11.63
C ALA A 717 20.55 7.82 10.39
N TYR A 718 21.38 8.02 9.36
CA TYR A 718 21.38 7.20 8.14
C TYR A 718 21.76 5.74 8.43
N PHE A 719 22.79 5.49 9.25
CA PHE A 719 23.17 4.14 9.65
C PHE A 719 22.04 3.42 10.38
N LYS A 720 21.36 4.09 11.33
CA LYS A 720 20.21 3.52 12.05
C LYS A 720 19.03 3.25 11.13
N ALA A 721 18.76 4.13 10.17
CA ALA A 721 17.71 3.92 9.19
C ALA A 721 18.01 2.66 8.34
N GLN A 722 19.24 2.55 7.82
CA GLN A 722 19.70 1.38 7.07
C GLN A 722 19.64 0.08 7.90
N GLU A 723 20.11 0.11 9.15
CA GLU A 723 19.99 -1.04 10.06
C GLU A 723 18.54 -1.49 10.25
N ALA A 724 17.62 -0.54 10.42
CA ALA A 724 16.20 -0.82 10.62
C ALA A 724 15.51 -1.45 9.38
N THR A 725 16.07 -1.30 8.18
CA THR A 725 15.58 -2.01 6.97
C THR A 725 15.87 -3.52 6.98
N GLY A 726 16.73 -3.99 7.90
CA GLY A 726 17.24 -5.36 7.92
C GLY A 726 18.45 -5.61 7.01
N GLN A 727 18.95 -4.59 6.29
CA GLN A 727 20.20 -4.64 5.51
C GLN A 727 21.28 -3.75 6.14
N SER A 728 21.78 -4.14 7.32
CA SER A 728 22.77 -3.34 8.05
C SER A 728 24.08 -3.16 7.26
N LEU A 729 24.60 -1.93 7.28
CA LEU A 729 25.87 -1.60 6.63
C LEU A 729 27.05 -2.22 7.41
N PRO A 730 28.04 -2.82 6.73
CA PRO A 730 29.16 -3.44 7.42
C PRO A 730 30.07 -2.39 8.09
N GLY A 731 30.65 -2.73 9.24
CA GLY A 731 31.64 -1.88 9.92
C GLY A 731 33.06 -1.98 9.35
N GLU A 732 33.37 -3.11 8.71
CA GLU A 732 34.67 -3.44 8.10
C GLU A 732 34.48 -4.49 6.99
N GLY A 733 35.53 -4.72 6.18
CA GLY A 733 35.55 -5.77 5.16
C GLY A 733 35.91 -5.25 3.76
N VAL A 734 35.35 -5.90 2.75
CA VAL A 734 35.59 -5.61 1.33
C VAL A 734 34.35 -4.95 0.72
N VAL A 735 34.55 -3.80 0.07
CA VAL A 735 33.54 -3.15 -0.76
C VAL A 735 33.82 -3.41 -2.24
N LEU A 736 32.83 -3.93 -2.96
CA LEU A 736 32.85 -4.03 -4.41
C LEU A 736 32.31 -2.73 -5.01
N ILE A 737 33.09 -2.06 -5.86
CA ILE A 737 32.67 -0.87 -6.59
C ILE A 737 32.70 -1.14 -8.10
N THR A 738 31.53 -1.10 -8.73
CA THR A 738 31.37 -1.28 -10.18
C THR A 738 30.31 -0.34 -10.73
N VAL A 739 30.73 0.76 -11.35
CA VAL A 739 29.86 1.89 -11.69
C VAL A 739 29.87 2.22 -13.18
N ALA A 740 28.79 2.84 -13.65
CA ALA A 740 28.69 3.40 -14.99
C ALA A 740 29.73 4.52 -15.20
N ASP A 741 30.09 4.79 -16.46
CA ASP A 741 31.12 5.78 -16.79
C ASP A 741 30.82 7.18 -16.24
N ALA A 742 29.55 7.60 -16.26
CA ALA A 742 29.11 8.90 -15.75
C ALA A 742 29.36 9.06 -14.24
N ASP A 743 29.31 7.97 -13.47
CA ASP A 743 29.44 7.98 -12.01
C ASP A 743 30.89 7.86 -11.52
N LYS A 744 31.83 7.46 -12.38
CA LYS A 744 33.21 7.14 -11.96
C LYS A 744 33.90 8.31 -11.25
N ASN A 745 33.65 9.55 -11.69
CA ASN A 745 34.23 10.73 -11.05
C ASN A 745 33.66 10.97 -9.64
N GLY A 746 32.34 10.86 -9.47
CA GLY A 746 31.70 11.00 -8.16
C GLY A 746 32.12 9.90 -7.17
N MET A 747 32.45 8.71 -7.68
CA MET A 747 32.88 7.58 -6.87
C MET A 747 34.31 7.70 -6.31
N LEU A 748 35.12 8.67 -6.77
CA LEU A 748 36.48 8.88 -6.27
C LEU A 748 36.50 9.28 -4.79
N GLU A 749 35.59 10.16 -4.37
CA GLU A 749 35.50 10.60 -2.97
C GLU A 749 35.06 9.45 -2.07
N VAL A 750 34.07 8.68 -2.53
CA VAL A 750 33.56 7.48 -1.82
C VAL A 750 34.67 6.47 -1.61
N ALA A 751 35.44 6.15 -2.65
CA ALA A 751 36.54 5.19 -2.58
C ALA A 751 37.64 5.65 -1.60
N ARG A 752 38.02 6.94 -1.62
CA ARG A 752 38.97 7.50 -0.63
C ARG A 752 38.43 7.43 0.79
N ALA A 753 37.14 7.68 0.98
CA ALA A 753 36.50 7.62 2.29
C ALA A 753 36.53 6.18 2.84
N PHE A 754 36.23 5.17 2.02
CA PHE A 754 36.34 3.75 2.40
C PHE A 754 37.77 3.33 2.72
N GLU A 755 38.75 3.72 1.91
CA GLU A 755 40.18 3.46 2.15
C GLU A 755 40.63 4.08 3.49
N LYS A 756 40.20 5.31 3.78
CA LYS A 756 40.51 6.02 5.04
C LYS A 756 39.99 5.29 6.28
N ILE A 757 38.84 4.62 6.18
CA ILE A 757 38.29 3.80 7.27
C ILE A 757 38.75 2.34 7.20
N GLY A 758 39.66 1.98 6.29
CA GLY A 758 40.32 0.67 6.25
C GLY A 758 39.54 -0.43 5.54
N PHE A 759 38.56 -0.10 4.70
CA PHE A 759 37.94 -1.09 3.81
C PHE A 759 38.89 -1.45 2.67
N LYS A 760 38.88 -2.72 2.27
CA LYS A 760 39.50 -3.15 1.01
C LYS A 760 38.54 -2.88 -0.14
N ILE A 761 39.05 -2.38 -1.26
CA ILE A 761 38.24 -2.05 -2.43
C ILE A 761 38.50 -3.07 -3.52
N ARG A 762 37.45 -3.71 -4.03
CA ARG A 762 37.47 -4.49 -5.28
C ARG A 762 36.72 -3.74 -6.36
N ALA A 763 37.24 -3.71 -7.58
CA ALA A 763 36.64 -2.94 -8.67
C ALA A 763 36.73 -3.66 -10.02
N THR A 764 35.70 -3.53 -10.85
CA THR A 764 35.72 -4.01 -12.24
C THR A 764 36.75 -3.22 -13.05
N GLU A 765 37.28 -3.80 -14.14
CA GLU A 765 38.42 -3.25 -14.90
C GLU A 765 38.28 -1.74 -15.20
N GLY A 766 37.12 -1.32 -15.72
CA GLY A 766 36.86 0.07 -16.07
C GLY A 766 36.85 1.03 -14.87
N THR A 767 36.44 0.56 -13.70
CA THR A 767 36.43 1.33 -12.44
C THR A 767 37.84 1.33 -11.82
N HIS A 768 38.50 0.17 -11.79
CA HIS A 768 39.86 -0.01 -11.28
C HIS A 768 40.88 0.90 -11.99
N LYS A 769 40.81 1.01 -13.33
CA LYS A 769 41.70 1.90 -14.10
C LYS A 769 41.63 3.36 -13.66
N ILE A 770 40.43 3.87 -13.36
CA ILE A 770 40.24 5.25 -12.90
C ILE A 770 40.76 5.43 -11.48
N PHE A 771 40.54 4.45 -10.59
CA PHE A 771 41.09 4.47 -9.24
C PHE A 771 42.62 4.46 -9.25
N ALA A 772 43.23 3.58 -10.05
CA ALA A 772 44.68 3.53 -10.22
C ALA A 772 45.25 4.86 -10.76
N ALA A 773 44.59 5.47 -11.75
CA ALA A 773 44.99 6.77 -12.30
C ALA A 773 44.91 7.93 -11.29
N LYS A 774 44.13 7.77 -10.20
CA LYS A 774 43.97 8.75 -9.11
C LYS A 774 44.67 8.32 -7.81
N GLY A 775 45.46 7.25 -7.84
CA GLY A 775 46.23 6.76 -6.70
C GLY A 775 45.40 6.15 -5.59
N ILE A 776 44.23 5.57 -5.91
CA ILE A 776 43.36 4.86 -4.97
C ILE A 776 43.63 3.35 -5.10
N ALA A 777 43.98 2.68 -4.00
CA ALA A 777 44.25 1.26 -4.02
C ALA A 777 42.96 0.45 -4.22
N SER A 778 42.94 -0.44 -5.22
CA SER A 778 41.85 -1.40 -5.43
C SER A 778 42.35 -2.67 -6.09
N GLU A 779 41.72 -3.81 -5.79
CA GLU A 779 41.98 -5.10 -6.42
C GLU A 779 41.03 -5.29 -7.63
N PRO A 780 41.52 -5.67 -8.82
CA PRO A 780 40.65 -5.95 -9.96
C PRO A 780 39.81 -7.22 -9.74
N ILE A 781 38.56 -7.22 -10.21
CA ILE A 781 37.68 -8.39 -10.20
C ILE A 781 36.95 -8.54 -11.55
N LEU A 782 36.80 -9.79 -11.99
CA LEU A 782 36.17 -10.14 -13.27
C LEU A 782 34.64 -10.06 -13.21
N LYS A 783 34.02 -9.55 -14.27
CA LYS A 783 32.58 -9.72 -14.55
C LYS A 783 32.29 -11.18 -14.90
N MET A 784 31.02 -11.58 -14.81
CA MET A 784 30.60 -12.98 -15.04
C MET A 784 31.00 -13.53 -16.43
N HIS A 785 31.00 -12.69 -17.46
CA HIS A 785 31.38 -13.08 -18.83
C HIS A 785 32.89 -13.05 -19.10
N GLU A 786 33.70 -12.51 -18.17
CA GLU A 786 35.15 -12.32 -18.36
C GLU A 786 35.98 -13.52 -17.83
N GLY A 787 35.41 -14.39 -16.99
CA GLY A 787 36.09 -15.60 -16.50
C GLY A 787 35.73 -15.95 -15.05
N ARG A 788 36.63 -16.71 -14.38
CA ARG A 788 36.52 -17.09 -12.96
C ARG A 788 37.87 -16.96 -12.23
N PRO A 789 37.89 -16.63 -10.93
CA PRO A 789 36.73 -16.26 -10.11
C PRO A 789 36.18 -14.88 -10.49
N ASN A 790 34.85 -14.74 -10.55
CA ASN A 790 34.16 -13.48 -10.86
C ASN A 790 33.40 -12.91 -9.66
N ILE A 791 32.73 -11.78 -9.87
CA ILE A 791 31.91 -11.10 -8.85
C ILE A 791 30.92 -12.05 -8.15
N VAL A 792 30.23 -12.91 -8.89
CA VAL A 792 29.23 -13.83 -8.31
C VAL A 792 29.92 -14.89 -7.44
N ASP A 793 31.08 -15.38 -7.86
CA ASP A 793 31.90 -16.30 -7.07
C ASP A 793 32.33 -15.65 -5.74
N ALA A 794 32.83 -14.41 -5.79
CA ALA A 794 33.27 -13.68 -4.61
C ALA A 794 32.10 -13.36 -3.65
N ILE A 795 30.93 -12.96 -4.17
CA ILE A 795 29.70 -12.78 -3.39
C ILE A 795 29.31 -14.09 -2.70
N LYS A 796 29.27 -15.20 -3.46
CA LYS A 796 28.90 -16.52 -2.93
C LYS A 796 29.86 -17.03 -1.86
N ASN A 797 31.15 -16.73 -2.00
CA ASN A 797 32.20 -17.12 -1.06
C ASN A 797 32.27 -16.23 0.20
N GLY A 798 31.43 -15.18 0.30
CA GLY A 798 31.47 -14.23 1.42
C GLY A 798 32.70 -13.32 1.42
N GLU A 799 33.35 -13.12 0.26
CA GLU A 799 34.53 -12.27 0.10
C GLU A 799 34.19 -10.77 -0.03
N ILE A 800 32.91 -10.43 -0.17
CA ILE A 800 32.40 -9.06 -0.32
C ILE A 800 31.37 -8.81 0.77
N GLN A 801 31.44 -7.66 1.44
CA GLN A 801 30.51 -7.26 2.50
C GLN A 801 29.58 -6.11 2.11
N LEU A 802 29.94 -5.34 1.07
CA LEU A 802 29.11 -4.27 0.53
C LEU A 802 29.28 -4.20 -0.99
N VAL A 803 28.16 -4.05 -1.71
CA VAL A 803 28.18 -3.87 -3.17
C VAL A 803 27.73 -2.44 -3.52
N ILE A 804 28.52 -1.73 -4.30
CA ILE A 804 28.16 -0.44 -4.89
C ILE A 804 28.13 -0.62 -6.41
N ASN A 805 26.93 -0.63 -6.98
CA ASN A 805 26.71 -0.86 -8.40
C ASN A 805 25.72 0.13 -9.00
N THR A 806 26.22 1.15 -9.70
CA THR A 806 25.35 2.05 -10.47
C THR A 806 25.04 1.43 -11.84
N PRO A 807 23.77 1.36 -12.25
CA PRO A 807 23.37 0.73 -13.51
C PRO A 807 23.77 1.59 -14.70
N ALA A 808 24.46 1.01 -15.69
CA ALA A 808 24.79 1.69 -16.95
C ALA A 808 23.63 1.71 -17.97
N GLY A 809 22.45 1.18 -17.62
CA GLY A 809 21.28 1.09 -18.49
C GLY A 809 21.53 0.30 -19.79
N ARG A 810 20.83 0.67 -20.87
CA ARG A 810 20.94 0.04 -22.20
C ARG A 810 22.29 0.32 -22.90
N LEU A 811 23.09 1.25 -22.37
CA LEU A 811 24.43 1.58 -22.87
C LEU A 811 25.46 0.48 -22.54
N SER A 812 25.16 -0.39 -21.58
CA SER A 812 26.01 -1.55 -21.31
C SER A 812 25.76 -2.66 -22.35
N LYS A 813 26.85 -3.21 -22.90
CA LYS A 813 26.82 -4.38 -23.79
C LYS A 813 26.27 -5.63 -23.09
N TYR A 814 26.39 -5.71 -21.76
CA TYR A 814 25.96 -6.84 -20.94
C TYR A 814 25.14 -6.35 -19.75
N ASP A 815 24.03 -7.05 -19.44
CA ASP A 815 23.18 -6.72 -18.29
C ASP A 815 23.93 -7.01 -16.97
N ASP A 816 24.10 -6.01 -16.13
CA ASP A 816 24.73 -6.12 -14.81
C ASP A 816 23.73 -6.50 -13.69
N SER A 817 22.45 -6.76 -14.01
CA SER A 817 21.41 -7.15 -13.04
C SER A 817 21.77 -8.39 -12.21
N TYR A 818 22.57 -9.30 -12.77
CA TYR A 818 23.04 -10.50 -12.06
C TYR A 818 23.82 -10.16 -10.78
N ILE A 819 24.53 -9.02 -10.73
CA ILE A 819 25.30 -8.58 -9.56
C ILE A 819 24.32 -8.26 -8.42
N ARG A 820 23.29 -7.46 -8.71
CA ARG A 820 22.31 -7.04 -7.71
C ARG A 820 21.41 -8.19 -7.27
N LYS A 821 20.99 -9.05 -8.21
CA LYS A 821 20.27 -10.29 -7.90
C LYS A 821 21.09 -11.22 -7.01
N ALA A 822 22.40 -11.33 -7.24
CA ALA A 822 23.30 -12.08 -6.37
C ALA A 822 23.41 -11.44 -4.98
N ALA A 823 23.55 -10.12 -4.88
CA ALA A 823 23.59 -9.42 -3.59
C ALA A 823 22.35 -9.72 -2.74
N ILE A 824 21.15 -9.63 -3.31
CA ILE A 824 19.90 -10.00 -2.61
C ILE A 824 19.90 -11.47 -2.20
N LYS A 825 20.21 -12.37 -3.14
CA LYS A 825 20.18 -13.82 -2.90
C LYS A 825 21.11 -14.23 -1.75
N TYR A 826 22.29 -13.61 -1.65
CA TYR A 826 23.29 -13.89 -0.62
C TYR A 826 23.26 -12.89 0.55
N LYS A 827 22.22 -12.05 0.64
CA LYS A 827 21.97 -11.10 1.73
C LYS A 827 23.13 -10.13 1.99
N ILE A 828 23.74 -9.64 0.92
CA ILE A 828 24.78 -8.59 0.99
C ILE A 828 24.10 -7.24 0.74
N PRO A 829 24.30 -6.22 1.62
CA PRO A 829 23.78 -4.89 1.37
C PRO A 829 24.35 -4.34 0.06
N TYR A 830 23.50 -3.68 -0.72
CA TYR A 830 23.88 -3.13 -2.01
C TYR A 830 23.34 -1.72 -2.19
N ILE A 831 24.09 -0.91 -2.92
CA ILE A 831 23.81 0.50 -3.17
C ILE A 831 23.86 0.74 -4.67
N THR A 832 22.87 1.44 -5.21
CA THR A 832 22.70 1.66 -6.66
C THR A 832 22.96 3.09 -7.12
N THR A 833 23.22 4.02 -6.19
CA THR A 833 23.46 5.44 -6.51
C THR A 833 24.73 5.95 -5.83
N THR A 834 25.38 6.92 -6.47
CA THR A 834 26.59 7.57 -5.92
C THR A 834 26.29 8.33 -4.63
N ALA A 835 25.13 9.00 -4.55
CA ALA A 835 24.74 9.77 -3.37
C ALA A 835 24.48 8.89 -2.14
N ALA A 836 23.79 7.76 -2.30
CA ALA A 836 23.61 6.77 -1.23
C ALA A 836 24.95 6.15 -0.80
N ALA A 837 25.91 5.98 -1.72
CA ALA A 837 27.25 5.51 -1.36
C ALA A 837 28.01 6.50 -0.47
N VAL A 838 27.87 7.81 -0.73
CA VAL A 838 28.40 8.88 0.13
C VAL A 838 27.72 8.85 1.52
N ALA A 839 26.41 8.69 1.56
CA ALA A 839 25.66 8.59 2.82
C ALA A 839 26.08 7.36 3.63
N ALA A 840 26.25 6.21 2.97
CA ALA A 840 26.65 4.95 3.61
C ALA A 840 28.04 5.03 4.24
N VAL A 841 29.05 5.56 3.54
CA VAL A 841 30.41 5.68 4.12
C VAL A 841 30.43 6.65 5.30
N LYS A 842 29.63 7.74 5.26
CA LYS A 842 29.44 8.64 6.41
C LYS A 842 28.77 7.92 7.57
N GLY A 843 27.76 7.09 7.29
CA GLY A 843 27.06 6.29 8.30
C GLY A 843 27.96 5.27 8.99
N ILE A 844 28.73 4.50 8.21
CA ILE A 844 29.71 3.54 8.73
C ILE A 844 30.77 4.27 9.58
N THR A 845 31.24 5.43 9.12
CA THR A 845 32.21 6.25 9.87
C THR A 845 31.65 6.70 11.22
N ALA A 846 30.42 7.22 11.23
CA ALA A 846 29.75 7.66 12.46
C ALA A 846 29.51 6.48 13.42
N PHE A 847 29.05 5.34 12.91
CA PHE A 847 28.87 4.12 13.69
C PHE A 847 30.15 3.68 14.40
N ARG A 848 31.29 3.70 13.68
CA ARG A 848 32.61 3.34 14.25
C ARG A 848 33.11 4.29 15.32
N GLN A 849 32.64 5.54 15.32
CA GLN A 849 32.94 6.52 16.38
C GLN A 849 32.07 6.29 17.63
N GLY A 850 30.96 5.55 17.48
CA GLY A 850 30.09 5.13 18.56
C GLY A 850 28.61 5.23 18.18
N HIS A 851 27.84 4.18 18.50
CA HIS A 851 26.41 4.13 18.21
C HIS A 851 25.54 4.91 19.22
N GLY A 852 26.10 5.28 20.38
CA GLY A 852 25.38 5.91 21.48
C GLY A 852 24.31 5.00 22.13
N ARG A 853 23.54 5.54 23.09
CA ARG A 853 22.38 4.85 23.66
C ARG A 853 21.12 5.18 22.86
N ALA A 854 20.15 4.26 22.86
CA ALA A 854 18.82 4.53 22.32
C ALA A 854 18.17 5.70 23.09
N LYS A 855 17.49 6.58 22.35
CA LYS A 855 16.81 7.77 22.87
C LYS A 855 15.36 7.74 22.41
N SER A 856 14.43 7.99 23.33
CA SER A 856 13.00 7.97 23.01
C SER A 856 12.60 9.20 22.19
N LEU A 857 11.50 9.07 21.44
CA LEU A 857 10.94 10.17 20.66
C LEU A 857 10.61 11.40 21.54
N GLN A 858 10.04 11.17 22.72
CA GLN A 858 9.72 12.23 23.69
C GLN A 858 10.98 12.96 24.17
N SER A 859 12.12 12.28 24.23
CA SER A 859 13.39 12.92 24.61
C SER A 859 13.90 13.84 23.51
N TYR A 860 13.79 13.43 22.23
CA TYR A 860 14.07 14.34 21.11
C TYR A 860 13.11 15.53 21.08
N HIS A 861 11.82 15.29 21.28
CA HIS A 861 10.80 16.35 21.28
C HIS A 861 11.02 17.42 22.34
N LYS A 862 11.51 17.04 23.54
CA LYS A 862 11.86 17.99 24.60
C LYS A 862 13.04 18.91 24.27
N GLU A 863 13.85 18.56 23.27
CA GLU A 863 15.02 19.34 22.86
C GLU A 863 14.72 20.34 21.74
N ILE A 864 13.54 20.22 21.12
CA ILE A 864 13.04 21.18 20.13
C ILE A 864 12.68 22.47 20.87
N LYS A 865 13.28 23.58 20.45
CA LYS A 865 13.15 24.91 21.08
C LYS A 865 12.34 25.87 20.23
#